data_AF-A0A0F9IAH7-F1
#
_entry.id   AF-A0A0F9IAH7-F1
#
_cell.length_a   1.000
_cell.length_b   1.000
_cell.length_c   1.000
_cell.angle_alpha   90.00
_cell.angle_beta   90.00
_cell.angle_gamma   90.00
#
_symmetry.space_group_name_H-M   'P 1'
#
loop_
_entity.id
_entity.type
_entity.pdbx_description
1 polymer ?
#
loop_
_entity_poly.entity_id
_entity_poly.type
_entity_poly.pdbx_seq_one_letter_code
_entity_poly.pdbx_strand_id
1 'polypeptide(L)'
;LIGFDEDLEEIDIPDKIEEAILAIEDPRSLIFDGFLTKEGGKHLYHLIDLVWWRESEHISLTAEERRHFMNKLELEDPLRIAASVYFSNRRDAIDFLKEEDGPYYLVPGLAGYPIDGTADWYLYNRDKNLQLAAPADAQIKELIESGKWESMSADARFRLMTKRKAVEPLLPYAQLKTSKKGYSEKEVFGLESVGSLAEDLFKVASKQAVEAKIDGFRIQLHKAGDEARIFTDSGHDITKQLPAIAEDIKRSAAKSFALDGEATPYGEDLENLGRAGAVPAFTKGAKEPVDDSRWAVHVFDVLEIDGEQLHNKPYEERRARLHGLEFPVRDHPKTASDFKFHIWENKLEWATSSEHMVRLAGDMSKVPGSEGAMFKESASKYKLSGTTPLWSKMKAAFEVDALVVGVIKKGTTFNYIGAVGPSPGGVGSAEVAPLDSVSNDFVRWKGKIYVVLGKTFNTKLEASVGDIIRVSVKDIRKIGEHAYHWFHPQVLEVREDKTKPDPPQTAETISKTAKRKQKASAYLVAARYGVHSPLVCCEAPWLAIPGAEYTYLRNGPDVYSKLKDLGITEIIGTATTRELLGKMLEHGIDFTLKDAIILSDVLSPPVHLRESTLPQEATVDTIELASFFKGTRSVPIPCMKLSCGSIVPLKKQPLRLQQNAYMTYPESPMRFVLQFHVRGLSVHGDLRMAISKSQAIGWTLNAGKSLVRVLLKRVPTDMRKEAGITDSDVKNLALRDLSKKLNTVKGRPLHKALKKEVQELSFKQIRTLVGGVWKDEIEPILADPNAKILTQKKAPMSPVWLDYEAEIPPGAVGATSELKGQLIIMDKGTVEFGAQKAAFHEYFLKGNKIGKRRLVVRRVPTRKDWNVKESFAWLAFFTKSDDLPYAISRRAISQGWTPPKGISALPQSVKAQIPRNSQYWRAKNAKSVQTRLVDEIKAKRVVIKLEAGLQFSVKRVSHRGPEVRRGVPVTRYWLIIHDGSKIHDAFDFGRDANPLEGTATARRRGDDDLKELIPTTG
;
A
#
# COMPACT_ATOMS: atom_id res chain seq x y z
N LEU A 1 -39.31 -21.21 20.52
CA LEU A 1 -38.24 -20.47 19.78
C LEU A 1 -37.51 -19.56 20.78
N ILE A 2 -36.22 -19.17 20.63
CA ILE A 2 -35.56 -18.27 21.59
C ILE A 2 -35.03 -17.02 20.88
N GLY A 3 -35.52 -15.83 21.26
CA GLY A 3 -35.05 -14.54 20.74
C GLY A 3 -34.05 -13.90 21.69
N PHE A 4 -33.06 -13.19 21.15
CA PHE A 4 -32.12 -12.41 21.96
C PHE A 4 -32.03 -10.99 21.40
N ASP A 5 -31.91 -10.00 22.29
CA ASP A 5 -31.64 -8.62 21.89
C ASP A 5 -30.12 -8.33 21.73
N GLU A 6 -29.76 -7.06 21.49
CA GLU A 6 -28.38 -6.64 21.26
C GLU A 6 -27.46 -6.79 22.49
N ASP A 7 -28.04 -6.92 23.69
CA ASP A 7 -27.34 -7.14 24.95
C ASP A 7 -27.36 -8.63 25.39
N LEU A 8 -27.89 -9.50 24.52
CA LEU A 8 -28.07 -10.95 24.71
C LEU A 8 -29.11 -11.31 25.78
N GLU A 9 -30.05 -10.42 26.08
CA GLU A 9 -31.19 -10.74 26.93
C GLU A 9 -32.26 -11.49 26.12
N GLU A 10 -32.88 -12.49 26.75
CA GLU A 10 -33.90 -13.31 26.12
C GLU A 10 -35.19 -12.50 25.97
N ILE A 11 -35.76 -12.52 24.76
CA ILE A 11 -37.01 -11.84 24.43
C ILE A 11 -38.04 -12.83 23.89
N ASP A 12 -39.30 -12.62 24.28
CA ASP A 12 -40.42 -13.40 23.77
C ASP A 12 -40.63 -13.12 22.28
N ILE A 13 -40.71 -14.19 21.50
CA ILE A 13 -40.98 -14.11 20.07
C ILE A 13 -42.50 -14.08 19.89
N PRO A 14 -43.05 -13.14 19.09
CA PRO A 14 -44.50 -13.07 18.87
C PRO A 14 -45.09 -14.40 18.36
N ASP A 15 -46.19 -14.84 18.97
CA ASP A 15 -46.85 -16.14 18.71
C ASP A 15 -47.08 -16.43 17.22
N LYS A 16 -47.46 -15.43 16.43
CA LYS A 16 -47.70 -15.59 14.98
C LYS A 16 -46.43 -15.93 14.18
N ILE A 17 -45.27 -15.43 14.61
CA ILE A 17 -43.97 -15.76 13.99
C ILE A 17 -43.59 -17.20 14.35
N GLU A 18 -43.86 -17.60 15.60
CA GLU A 18 -43.63 -18.98 16.04
C GLU A 18 -44.52 -19.98 15.28
N GLU A 19 -45.82 -19.70 15.13
CA GLU A 19 -46.75 -20.53 14.34
C GLU A 19 -46.29 -20.69 12.87
N ALA A 20 -45.85 -19.60 12.23
CA ALA A 20 -45.34 -19.63 10.86
C ALA A 20 -44.06 -20.48 10.70
N ILE A 21 -43.21 -20.52 11.73
CA ILE A 21 -42.00 -21.35 11.74
C ILE A 21 -42.34 -22.82 11.99
N LEU A 22 -43.29 -23.10 12.89
CA LEU A 22 -43.71 -24.45 13.23
C LEU A 22 -44.49 -25.14 12.09
N ALA A 23 -45.06 -24.39 11.15
CA ALA A 23 -45.75 -24.90 9.97
C ALA A 23 -44.82 -25.37 8.83
N ILE A 24 -43.50 -25.36 9.04
CA ILE A 24 -42.49 -25.78 8.05
C ILE A 24 -42.27 -27.30 8.16
N GLU A 25 -42.50 -28.04 7.06
CA GLU A 25 -42.63 -29.52 7.07
C GLU A 25 -41.32 -30.33 7.27
N ASP A 26 -40.11 -29.81 6.99
CA ASP A 26 -38.82 -30.49 7.30
C ASP A 26 -37.78 -29.51 7.88
N PRO A 27 -37.87 -29.12 9.17
CA PRO A 27 -36.92 -28.22 9.78
C PRO A 27 -35.78 -28.99 10.47
N ARG A 28 -34.56 -28.87 9.95
CA ARG A 28 -33.36 -29.42 10.62
C ARG A 28 -32.63 -28.38 11.47
N SER A 29 -32.58 -27.12 11.04
CA SER A 29 -32.18 -25.93 11.81
C SER A 29 -32.45 -24.65 11.01
N LEU A 30 -33.15 -23.68 11.60
CA LEU A 30 -33.55 -22.43 10.95
C LEU A 30 -33.03 -21.23 11.76
N ILE A 31 -32.31 -20.30 11.12
CA ILE A 31 -31.79 -19.09 11.77
C ILE A 31 -32.31 -17.86 11.02
N PHE A 32 -32.89 -16.95 11.79
CA PHE A 32 -33.33 -15.62 11.33
C PHE A 32 -32.33 -14.59 11.85
N ASP A 33 -31.81 -13.75 10.96
CA ASP A 33 -31.05 -12.56 11.36
C ASP A 33 -31.97 -11.35 11.24
N GLY A 34 -32.07 -10.54 12.30
CA GLY A 34 -33.01 -9.43 12.38
C GLY A 34 -32.73 -8.50 13.56
N PHE A 35 -33.36 -7.33 13.57
CA PHE A 35 -33.24 -6.34 14.64
C PHE A 35 -34.59 -5.71 14.98
N LEU A 36 -34.73 -5.26 16.22
CA LEU A 36 -35.92 -4.56 16.68
C LEU A 36 -35.74 -3.05 16.66
N THR A 37 -36.78 -2.32 16.30
CA THR A 37 -36.92 -0.90 16.60
C THR A 37 -38.20 -0.65 17.36
N LYS A 38 -38.27 0.46 18.11
CA LYS A 38 -39.48 0.87 18.84
C LYS A 38 -40.01 2.16 18.24
N GLU A 39 -41.19 2.12 17.63
CA GLU A 39 -41.82 3.27 16.99
C GLU A 39 -43.27 3.39 17.48
N GLY A 40 -43.66 4.57 17.97
CA GLY A 40 -45.00 4.80 18.52
C GLY A 40 -45.36 3.94 19.75
N GLY A 41 -44.37 3.41 20.48
CA GLY A 41 -44.58 2.54 21.64
C GLY A 41 -44.78 1.05 21.31
N LYS A 42 -44.80 0.66 20.03
CA LYS A 42 -44.84 -0.74 19.60
C LYS A 42 -43.47 -1.21 19.12
N HIS A 43 -43.17 -2.49 19.38
CA HIS A 43 -41.96 -3.15 18.91
C HIS A 43 -42.16 -3.58 17.45
N LEU A 44 -41.24 -3.16 16.57
CA LEU A 44 -41.19 -3.50 15.15
C LEU A 44 -39.99 -4.41 14.89
N TYR A 45 -40.23 -5.60 14.36
CA TYR A 45 -39.19 -6.56 14.00
C TYR A 45 -38.80 -6.40 12.54
N HIS A 46 -37.50 -6.22 12.28
CA HIS A 46 -36.91 -6.11 10.96
C HIS A 46 -36.09 -7.35 10.67
N LEU A 47 -36.39 -8.04 9.57
CA LEU A 47 -35.68 -9.24 9.15
C LEU A 47 -34.60 -8.88 8.12
N ILE A 48 -33.35 -9.22 8.42
CA ILE A 48 -32.18 -8.96 7.59
C ILE A 48 -31.92 -10.14 6.64
N ASP A 49 -31.99 -11.38 7.14
CA ASP A 49 -31.72 -12.57 6.34
C ASP A 49 -32.42 -13.84 6.88
N LEU A 50 -32.68 -14.79 5.98
CA LEU A 50 -33.46 -16.01 6.24
C LEU A 50 -32.63 -17.21 5.78
N VAL A 51 -32.02 -17.93 6.74
CA VAL A 51 -30.98 -18.92 6.43
C VAL A 51 -31.36 -20.31 6.93
N TRP A 52 -31.34 -21.28 6.00
CA TRP A 52 -31.55 -22.70 6.29
C TRP A 52 -30.22 -23.45 6.38
N TRP A 53 -30.14 -24.38 7.32
CA TRP A 53 -28.99 -25.26 7.49
C TRP A 53 -29.39 -26.73 7.43
N ARG A 54 -28.63 -27.52 6.67
CA ARG A 54 -28.72 -28.98 6.66
C ARG A 54 -27.34 -29.57 6.88
N GLU A 55 -27.12 -30.20 8.03
CA GLU A 55 -25.91 -30.99 8.34
C GLU A 55 -24.59 -30.27 7.92
N SER A 56 -24.48 -28.98 8.26
CA SER A 56 -23.37 -28.05 7.97
C SER A 56 -23.25 -27.45 6.55
N GLU A 57 -24.21 -27.69 5.65
CA GLU A 57 -24.33 -26.95 4.39
C GLU A 57 -25.37 -25.81 4.48
N HIS A 58 -25.00 -24.67 3.89
CA HIS A 58 -25.84 -23.47 3.77
C HIS A 58 -26.78 -23.60 2.57
N ILE A 59 -28.09 -23.60 2.81
CA ILE A 59 -29.10 -23.63 1.76
C ILE A 59 -29.71 -22.23 1.64
N SER A 60 -29.41 -21.54 0.53
CA SER A 60 -30.05 -20.26 0.20
C SER A 60 -31.42 -20.50 -0.42
N LEU A 61 -32.48 -19.92 0.14
CA LEU A 61 -33.83 -20.04 -0.43
C LEU A 61 -33.93 -19.34 -1.81
N THR A 62 -34.66 -19.98 -2.73
CA THR A 62 -35.05 -19.36 -3.99
C THR A 62 -36.02 -18.20 -3.75
N ALA A 63 -36.22 -17.33 -4.75
CA ALA A 63 -37.16 -16.22 -4.64
C ALA A 63 -38.62 -16.69 -4.52
N GLU A 64 -38.93 -17.85 -5.09
CA GLU A 64 -40.27 -18.45 -5.11
C GLU A 64 -40.66 -18.99 -3.73
N GLU A 65 -39.73 -19.66 -3.04
CA GLU A 65 -39.91 -20.15 -1.66
C GLU A 65 -40.09 -18.99 -0.67
N ARG A 66 -39.36 -17.89 -0.85
CA ARG A 66 -39.54 -16.65 -0.07
C ARG A 66 -40.90 -16.01 -0.31
N ARG A 67 -41.35 -15.92 -1.57
CA ARG A 67 -42.67 -15.39 -1.93
C ARG A 67 -43.81 -16.24 -1.34
N HIS A 68 -43.67 -17.57 -1.33
CA HIS A 68 -44.65 -18.48 -0.76
C HIS A 68 -44.79 -18.33 0.77
N PHE A 69 -43.67 -18.09 1.48
CA PHE A 69 -43.67 -17.78 2.91
C PHE A 69 -44.36 -16.42 3.20
N MET A 70 -43.99 -15.36 2.47
CA MET A 70 -44.55 -14.01 2.69
C MET A 70 -46.05 -13.90 2.38
N ASN A 71 -46.54 -14.66 1.40
CA ASN A 71 -47.97 -14.68 1.03
C ASN A 71 -48.87 -15.36 2.08
N LYS A 72 -48.30 -16.06 3.06
CA LYS A 72 -49.04 -16.67 4.17
C LYS A 72 -49.25 -15.71 5.35
N LEU A 73 -48.56 -14.57 5.37
CA LEU A 73 -48.76 -13.51 6.37
C LEU A 73 -49.93 -12.61 5.98
N GLU A 74 -50.68 -12.10 6.96
CA GLU A 74 -51.78 -11.15 6.71
C GLU A 74 -51.27 -9.83 6.10
N LEU A 75 -52.13 -9.12 5.36
CA LEU A 75 -51.74 -7.91 4.62
C LEU A 75 -51.25 -6.78 5.54
N GLU A 76 -51.79 -6.67 6.76
CA GLU A 76 -51.34 -5.68 7.74
C GLU A 76 -50.13 -6.15 8.57
N ASP A 77 -49.56 -7.33 8.29
CA ASP A 77 -48.44 -7.86 9.05
C ASP A 77 -47.18 -6.99 8.85
N PRO A 78 -46.57 -6.46 9.93
CA PRO A 78 -45.40 -5.58 9.84
C PRO A 78 -44.22 -6.17 9.07
N LEU A 79 -44.05 -7.50 9.10
CA LEU A 79 -42.99 -8.18 8.34
C LEU A 79 -43.28 -8.17 6.85
N ARG A 80 -44.55 -8.34 6.46
CA ARG A 80 -44.99 -8.24 5.07
C ARG A 80 -44.85 -6.82 4.53
N ILE A 81 -45.17 -5.82 5.36
CA ILE A 81 -45.00 -4.40 5.03
C ILE A 81 -43.52 -4.03 4.88
N ALA A 82 -42.64 -4.50 5.77
CA ALA A 82 -41.21 -4.20 5.72
C ALA A 82 -40.46 -4.90 4.57
N ALA A 83 -40.88 -6.12 4.20
CA ALA A 83 -40.26 -6.89 3.12
C ALA A 83 -40.51 -6.32 1.71
N SER A 84 -41.47 -5.41 1.55
CA SER A 84 -41.76 -4.68 0.31
C SER A 84 -40.58 -3.85 -0.24
N VAL A 85 -39.50 -3.73 0.54
CA VAL A 85 -38.32 -2.92 0.21
C VAL A 85 -37.23 -3.72 -0.52
N TYR A 86 -37.31 -5.06 -0.57
CA TYR A 86 -36.24 -5.92 -1.07
C TYR A 86 -36.68 -6.87 -2.19
N PHE A 87 -36.63 -6.39 -3.43
CA PHE A 87 -36.85 -7.23 -4.61
C PHE A 87 -35.53 -7.57 -5.33
N SER A 88 -35.41 -8.85 -5.70
CA SER A 88 -34.24 -9.43 -6.38
C SER A 88 -34.01 -8.91 -7.80
N ASN A 89 -35.02 -8.30 -8.44
CA ASN A 89 -34.91 -7.67 -9.74
C ASN A 89 -36.00 -6.60 -9.98
N ARG A 90 -35.77 -5.75 -11.01
CA ARG A 90 -36.60 -4.59 -11.39
C ARG A 90 -38.05 -4.93 -11.76
N ARG A 91 -38.34 -6.14 -12.27
CA ARG A 91 -39.67 -6.50 -12.77
C ARG A 91 -40.62 -6.84 -11.62
N ASP A 92 -40.13 -7.61 -10.65
CA ASP A 92 -40.88 -7.99 -9.46
C ASP A 92 -41.23 -6.76 -8.57
N ALA A 93 -40.34 -5.77 -8.48
CA ALA A 93 -40.61 -4.51 -7.78
C ALA A 93 -41.72 -3.67 -8.43
N ILE A 94 -41.77 -3.66 -9.76
CA ILE A 94 -42.76 -2.89 -10.52
C ILE A 94 -44.14 -3.56 -10.46
N ASP A 95 -44.20 -4.89 -10.47
CA ASP A 95 -45.48 -5.60 -10.40
C ASP A 95 -46.10 -5.56 -9.00
N PHE A 96 -45.28 -5.56 -7.94
CA PHE A 96 -45.75 -5.36 -6.56
C PHE A 96 -46.31 -3.95 -6.31
N LEU A 97 -45.61 -2.91 -6.78
CA LEU A 97 -46.00 -1.50 -6.52
C LEU A 97 -47.17 -0.99 -7.39
N LYS A 98 -47.65 -1.78 -8.36
CA LYS A 98 -48.86 -1.45 -9.13
C LYS A 98 -50.15 -1.52 -8.33
N GLU A 99 -50.13 -2.25 -7.21
CA GLU A 99 -51.31 -2.52 -6.38
C GLU A 99 -51.44 -1.57 -5.16
N GLU A 100 -50.45 -0.71 -4.93
CA GLU A 100 -50.35 0.18 -3.75
C GLU A 100 -50.36 1.67 -4.11
N ASP A 101 -50.95 2.53 -3.27
CA ASP A 101 -50.98 3.99 -3.48
C ASP A 101 -49.82 4.70 -2.74
N GLY A 102 -48.97 5.45 -3.48
CA GLY A 102 -47.95 6.34 -2.88
C GLY A 102 -46.72 6.62 -3.77
N PRO A 103 -45.93 7.69 -3.49
CA PRO A 103 -44.62 7.90 -4.11
C PRO A 103 -43.54 7.11 -3.36
N TYR A 104 -42.88 6.18 -4.05
CA TYR A 104 -41.87 5.29 -3.46
C TYR A 104 -40.48 5.53 -4.08
N TYR A 105 -39.45 5.57 -3.22
CA TYR A 105 -38.04 5.62 -3.64
C TYR A 105 -37.50 4.19 -3.71
N LEU A 106 -37.05 3.76 -4.89
CA LEU A 106 -36.57 2.40 -5.14
C LEU A 106 -35.05 2.36 -5.29
N VAL A 107 -34.44 1.38 -4.62
CA VAL A 107 -33.03 1.01 -4.77
C VAL A 107 -32.98 -0.43 -5.31
N PRO A 108 -32.57 -0.67 -6.57
CA PRO A 108 -32.59 -2.03 -7.12
C PRO A 108 -31.55 -2.91 -6.44
N GLY A 109 -32.00 -3.98 -5.76
CA GLY A 109 -31.13 -5.01 -5.20
C GLY A 109 -30.81 -6.08 -6.25
N LEU A 110 -29.54 -6.22 -6.60
CA LEU A 110 -28.99 -7.49 -7.10
C LEU A 110 -27.99 -7.98 -6.05
N ALA A 111 -28.06 -9.27 -5.74
CA ALA A 111 -27.19 -9.95 -4.79
C ALA A 111 -25.71 -9.61 -5.08
N GLY A 112 -25.11 -8.78 -4.21
CA GLY A 112 -23.67 -8.51 -4.19
C GLY A 112 -23.19 -7.18 -4.78
N TYR A 113 -23.83 -6.03 -4.50
CA TYR A 113 -23.23 -4.70 -4.76
C TYR A 113 -23.11 -3.83 -3.47
N PRO A 114 -22.19 -2.84 -3.45
CA PRO A 114 -21.54 -2.32 -2.25
C PRO A 114 -22.35 -1.23 -1.54
N ILE A 115 -22.19 -1.18 -0.22
CA ILE A 115 -22.72 -0.16 0.72
C ILE A 115 -22.00 1.21 0.53
N ASP A 116 -21.39 1.49 -0.62
CA ASP A 116 -20.59 2.69 -0.85
C ASP A 116 -21.35 3.86 -1.51
N GLY A 117 -22.66 3.70 -1.73
CA GLY A 117 -23.56 4.80 -2.13
C GLY A 117 -23.52 5.16 -3.63
N THR A 118 -22.95 4.28 -4.46
CA THR A 118 -22.78 4.50 -5.91
C THR A 118 -23.96 4.06 -6.79
N ALA A 119 -25.03 3.50 -6.22
CA ALA A 119 -26.21 3.05 -6.98
C ALA A 119 -27.14 4.22 -7.36
N ASP A 120 -27.67 4.20 -8.59
CA ASP A 120 -28.69 5.13 -9.09
C ASP A 120 -30.04 4.89 -8.39
N TRP A 121 -30.71 5.98 -8.00
CA TRP A 121 -32.01 5.95 -7.33
C TRP A 121 -33.11 6.04 -8.37
N TYR A 122 -34.24 5.36 -8.16
CA TYR A 122 -35.41 5.49 -9.02
C TYR A 122 -36.58 6.04 -8.22
N LEU A 123 -37.26 7.04 -8.76
CA LEU A 123 -38.51 7.56 -8.21
C LEU A 123 -39.67 6.88 -8.93
N TYR A 124 -40.54 6.21 -8.18
CA TYR A 124 -41.79 5.64 -8.71
C TYR A 124 -42.96 6.56 -8.38
N ASN A 125 -43.72 6.93 -9.42
CA ASN A 125 -45.00 7.62 -9.34
C ASN A 125 -46.00 6.89 -10.27
N ARG A 126 -47.20 6.59 -9.75
CA ARG A 126 -48.27 5.84 -10.44
C ARG A 126 -48.66 6.45 -11.79
N ASP A 127 -48.62 7.77 -11.93
CA ASP A 127 -49.02 8.48 -13.15
C ASP A 127 -47.94 8.52 -14.24
N LYS A 128 -46.67 8.28 -13.88
CA LYS A 128 -45.51 8.57 -14.74
C LYS A 128 -44.56 7.38 -14.97
N ASN A 129 -44.86 6.20 -14.42
CA ASN A 129 -43.95 5.05 -14.33
C ASN A 129 -42.62 5.39 -13.60
N LEU A 130 -41.73 4.39 -13.51
CA LEU A 130 -40.41 4.48 -12.87
C LEU A 130 -39.48 5.46 -13.63
N GLN A 131 -39.11 6.58 -13.01
CA GLN A 131 -38.16 7.54 -13.59
C GLN A 131 -36.79 7.39 -12.92
N LEU A 132 -35.70 7.52 -13.70
CA LEU A 132 -34.37 7.73 -13.11
C LEU A 132 -34.44 8.99 -12.24
N ALA A 133 -33.93 8.93 -11.01
CA ALA A 133 -33.68 10.15 -10.26
C ALA A 133 -32.83 11.08 -11.15
N ALA A 134 -33.21 12.36 -11.21
CA ALA A 134 -32.51 13.32 -12.04
C ALA A 134 -30.99 13.24 -11.75
N PRO A 135 -30.11 13.43 -12.74
CA PRO A 135 -28.67 13.43 -12.53
C PRO A 135 -28.30 14.31 -11.32
N ALA A 136 -27.25 13.95 -10.57
CA ALA A 136 -26.87 14.65 -9.33
C ALA A 136 -26.81 16.18 -9.50
N ASP A 137 -26.37 16.67 -10.65
CA ASP A 137 -26.33 18.10 -10.99
C ASP A 137 -27.72 18.74 -11.01
N ALA A 138 -28.72 18.09 -11.60
CA ALA A 138 -30.09 18.58 -11.63
C ALA A 138 -30.72 18.64 -10.22
N GLN A 139 -30.43 17.66 -9.36
CA GLN A 139 -30.88 17.67 -7.98
C GLN A 139 -30.23 18.81 -7.17
N ILE A 140 -28.91 18.98 -7.30
CA ILE A 140 -28.17 20.04 -6.61
C ILE A 140 -28.68 21.40 -7.06
N LYS A 141 -28.90 21.59 -8.37
CA LYS A 141 -29.44 22.82 -8.94
C LYS A 141 -30.82 23.15 -8.37
N GLU A 142 -31.76 22.20 -8.37
CA GLU A 142 -33.10 22.39 -7.80
C GLU A 142 -33.05 22.71 -6.29
N LEU A 143 -32.17 22.05 -5.54
CA LEU A 143 -32.00 22.31 -4.10
C LEU A 143 -31.44 23.70 -3.82
N ILE A 144 -30.52 24.18 -4.66
CA ILE A 144 -29.96 25.54 -4.55
C ILE A 144 -31.02 26.57 -4.93
N GLU A 145 -31.71 26.39 -6.05
CA GLU A 145 -32.75 27.31 -6.54
C GLU A 145 -33.94 27.40 -5.59
N SER A 146 -34.34 26.29 -4.96
CA SER A 146 -35.38 26.27 -3.93
C SER A 146 -34.94 26.78 -2.55
N GLY A 147 -33.65 27.09 -2.37
CA GLY A 147 -33.07 27.50 -1.08
C GLY A 147 -32.95 26.36 -0.04
N LYS A 148 -33.42 25.15 -0.37
CA LYS A 148 -33.35 23.99 0.54
C LYS A 148 -31.91 23.53 0.79
N TRP A 149 -31.01 23.75 -0.16
CA TRP A 149 -29.59 23.37 -0.05
C TRP A 149 -28.93 23.84 1.24
N GLU A 150 -29.16 25.09 1.64
CA GLU A 150 -28.54 25.69 2.83
C GLU A 150 -29.07 25.11 4.15
N SER A 151 -30.30 24.57 4.14
CA SER A 151 -30.91 23.91 5.30
C SER A 151 -30.39 22.49 5.53
N MET A 152 -29.72 21.91 4.53
CA MET A 152 -29.22 20.53 4.60
C MET A 152 -27.99 20.41 5.50
N SER A 153 -27.86 19.23 6.13
CA SER A 153 -26.63 18.88 6.84
C SER A 153 -25.43 18.85 5.88
N ALA A 154 -24.23 19.12 6.41
CA ALA A 154 -22.99 19.05 5.62
C ALA A 154 -22.79 17.66 5.01
N ASP A 155 -23.13 16.59 5.74
CA ASP A 155 -23.01 15.21 5.25
C ASP A 155 -23.97 14.91 4.09
N ALA A 156 -25.20 15.43 4.12
CA ALA A 156 -26.17 15.25 3.04
C ALA A 156 -25.71 15.94 1.74
N ARG A 157 -25.23 17.18 1.85
CA ARG A 157 -24.64 17.90 0.70
C ARG A 157 -23.40 17.20 0.18
N PHE A 158 -22.49 16.79 1.06
CA PHE A 158 -21.29 16.07 0.68
C PHE A 158 -21.63 14.79 -0.11
N ARG A 159 -22.60 14.00 0.34
CA ARG A 159 -23.06 12.78 -0.38
C ARG A 159 -23.56 13.10 -1.78
N LEU A 160 -24.35 14.16 -1.97
CA LEU A 160 -24.82 14.56 -3.30
C LEU A 160 -23.66 15.03 -4.19
N MET A 161 -22.78 15.88 -3.66
CA MET A 161 -21.62 16.36 -4.39
C MET A 161 -20.70 15.21 -4.84
N THR A 162 -20.58 14.14 -4.05
CA THR A 162 -19.73 12.98 -4.41
C THR A 162 -20.26 12.13 -5.56
N LYS A 163 -21.55 12.28 -5.93
CA LYS A 163 -22.18 11.55 -7.02
C LYS A 163 -22.01 12.23 -8.39
N ARG A 164 -21.47 13.46 -8.41
CA ARG A 164 -21.26 14.21 -9.66
C ARG A 164 -20.21 13.52 -10.54
N LYS A 165 -20.46 13.50 -11.85
CA LYS A 165 -19.55 12.93 -12.87
C LYS A 165 -18.72 14.01 -13.58
N ALA A 166 -19.18 15.26 -13.52
CA ALA A 166 -18.52 16.42 -14.11
C ALA A 166 -18.63 17.62 -13.15
N VAL A 167 -17.83 18.64 -13.42
CA VAL A 167 -17.88 19.92 -12.70
C VAL A 167 -18.62 20.92 -13.57
N GLU A 168 -19.86 21.18 -13.21
CA GLU A 168 -20.67 22.27 -13.76
C GLU A 168 -20.42 23.54 -12.93
N PRO A 169 -20.07 24.67 -13.58
CA PRO A 169 -19.92 25.97 -12.93
C PRO A 169 -21.14 26.38 -12.11
N LEU A 170 -20.91 27.17 -11.06
CA LEU A 170 -21.92 27.64 -10.10
C LEU A 170 -22.56 26.55 -9.23
N LEU A 171 -22.20 25.27 -9.41
CA LEU A 171 -22.65 24.17 -8.55
C LEU A 171 -21.49 23.63 -7.71
N PRO A 172 -21.67 23.40 -6.40
CA PRO A 172 -20.60 22.95 -5.52
C PRO A 172 -20.18 21.51 -5.83
N TYR A 173 -18.89 21.20 -5.70
CA TYR A 173 -18.34 19.85 -5.87
C TYR A 173 -17.68 19.33 -4.59
N ALA A 174 -17.50 18.02 -4.49
CA ALA A 174 -16.87 17.44 -3.32
C ALA A 174 -15.36 17.70 -3.37
N GLN A 175 -14.87 18.55 -2.46
CA GLN A 175 -13.46 18.85 -2.38
C GLN A 175 -12.63 17.62 -2.02
N LEU A 176 -11.49 17.46 -2.67
CA LEU A 176 -10.61 16.32 -2.51
C LEU A 176 -9.87 16.43 -1.18
N LYS A 177 -10.14 15.49 -0.26
CA LYS A 177 -9.50 15.40 1.05
C LYS A 177 -8.54 14.20 1.09
N THR A 178 -7.52 14.28 1.94
CA THR A 178 -6.74 13.08 2.30
C THR A 178 -7.68 12.11 3.03
N SER A 179 -7.64 10.81 2.70
CA SER A 179 -8.65 9.83 3.17
C SER A 179 -8.84 9.81 4.70
N LYS A 180 -10.06 9.51 5.21
CA LYS A 180 -10.38 9.51 6.66
C LYS A 180 -9.55 8.49 7.48
N LYS A 181 -9.12 7.36 6.89
CA LYS A 181 -8.14 6.44 7.50
C LYS A 181 -6.69 6.95 7.40
N GLY A 182 -6.44 7.98 6.58
CA GLY A 182 -5.14 8.54 6.23
C GLY A 182 -4.84 9.92 6.83
N TYR A 183 -5.65 10.42 7.77
CA TYR A 183 -5.26 11.61 8.56
C TYR A 183 -3.99 11.39 9.38
N SER A 184 -3.58 10.14 9.66
CA SER A 184 -2.37 9.85 10.44
C SER A 184 -1.20 9.26 9.65
N GLU A 185 -1.44 8.61 8.50
CA GLU A 185 -0.37 7.94 7.72
C GLU A 185 0.28 8.84 6.67
N LYS A 186 -0.41 9.90 6.20
CA LYS A 186 0.09 10.87 5.20
C LYS A 186 0.12 12.32 5.70
N GLU A 187 -0.01 12.48 7.02
CA GLU A 187 0.17 13.72 7.74
C GLU A 187 1.44 13.57 8.57
N VAL A 188 2.45 14.38 8.26
CA VAL A 188 3.73 14.37 8.97
C VAL A 188 3.94 15.68 9.72
N PHE A 189 4.65 15.62 10.83
CA PHE A 189 4.91 16.76 11.70
C PHE A 189 6.40 17.05 11.71
N GLY A 190 6.76 18.30 11.38
CA GLY A 190 8.16 18.72 11.25
C GLY A 190 8.85 18.21 9.98
N LEU A 191 10.02 18.78 9.71
CA LEU A 191 10.79 18.49 8.50
C LEU A 191 11.47 17.12 8.54
N GLU A 192 11.89 16.65 9.72
CA GLU A 192 12.55 15.35 9.86
C GLU A 192 11.65 14.20 9.40
N SER A 193 10.36 14.29 9.69
CA SER A 193 9.34 13.32 9.27
C SER A 193 9.05 13.35 7.75
N VAL A 194 9.49 14.38 7.01
CA VAL A 194 9.31 14.45 5.55
C VAL A 194 10.24 13.49 4.83
N GLY A 195 11.41 13.18 5.38
CA GLY A 195 12.39 12.29 4.73
C GLY A 195 11.81 10.91 4.43
N SER A 196 11.24 10.26 5.45
CA SER A 196 10.62 8.94 5.31
C SER A 196 9.39 8.95 4.38
N LEU A 197 8.54 9.97 4.50
CA LEU A 197 7.41 10.16 3.58
C LEU A 197 7.87 10.35 2.14
N ALA A 198 8.90 11.16 1.92
CA ALA A 198 9.43 11.45 0.59
C ALA A 198 10.06 10.19 -0.04
N GLU A 199 10.84 9.43 0.72
CA GLU A 199 11.34 8.11 0.29
C GLU A 199 10.21 7.17 -0.15
N ASP A 200 9.09 7.15 0.57
CA ASP A 200 7.94 6.33 0.21
C ASP A 200 7.22 6.84 -1.05
N LEU A 201 7.04 8.16 -1.19
CA LEU A 201 6.36 8.77 -2.33
C LEU A 201 7.16 8.58 -3.64
N PHE A 202 8.48 8.73 -3.59
CA PHE A 202 9.35 8.60 -4.78
C PHE A 202 9.67 7.14 -5.17
N LYS A 203 9.19 6.13 -4.43
CA LYS A 203 9.23 4.72 -4.89
C LYS A 203 8.37 4.46 -6.12
N VAL A 204 7.33 5.28 -6.33
CA VAL A 204 6.30 5.06 -7.36
C VAL A 204 6.00 6.31 -8.19
N ALA A 205 6.18 7.51 -7.63
CA ALA A 205 5.93 8.76 -8.32
C ALA A 205 7.23 9.38 -8.84
N SER A 206 7.17 9.93 -10.06
CA SER A 206 8.31 10.59 -10.72
C SER A 206 8.47 12.06 -10.32
N LYS A 207 7.40 12.72 -9.85
CA LYS A 207 7.38 14.16 -9.58
C LYS A 207 6.27 14.53 -8.59
N GLN A 208 6.61 15.32 -7.57
CA GLN A 208 5.71 15.84 -6.53
C GLN A 208 5.64 17.35 -6.63
N ALA A 209 4.44 17.91 -6.60
CA ALA A 209 4.27 19.33 -6.31
C ALA A 209 4.40 19.55 -4.80
N VAL A 210 5.16 20.56 -4.43
CA VAL A 210 5.33 21.02 -3.05
C VAL A 210 4.80 22.45 -2.97
N GLU A 211 3.74 22.62 -2.19
CA GLU A 211 3.00 23.88 -2.08
C GLU A 211 3.00 24.45 -0.67
N ALA A 212 2.91 25.77 -0.57
CA ALA A 212 2.62 26.43 0.69
C ALA A 212 1.25 25.95 1.23
N LYS A 213 1.23 25.55 2.49
CA LYS A 213 0.01 25.12 3.17
C LYS A 213 -0.59 26.30 3.92
N ILE A 214 -1.30 27.17 3.21
CA ILE A 214 -1.92 28.36 3.78
C ILE A 214 -2.89 28.00 4.92
N ASP A 215 -2.83 28.75 6.02
CA ASP A 215 -3.75 28.63 7.15
C ASP A 215 -5.00 29.50 6.90
N GLY A 216 -6.14 28.87 6.67
CA GLY A 216 -7.38 29.56 6.36
C GLY A 216 -8.61 28.64 6.35
N PHE A 217 -9.59 29.01 5.53
CA PHE A 217 -10.73 28.17 5.18
C PHE A 217 -10.72 27.85 3.69
N ARG A 218 -10.82 26.57 3.37
CA ARG A 218 -10.94 26.08 2.01
C ARG A 218 -12.27 26.48 1.39
N ILE A 219 -12.22 27.08 0.21
CA ILE A 219 -13.38 27.54 -0.56
C ILE A 219 -13.26 27.15 -2.03
N GLN A 220 -14.41 27.12 -2.70
CA GLN A 220 -14.53 26.91 -4.14
C GLN A 220 -14.94 28.24 -4.77
N LEU A 221 -14.23 28.68 -5.81
CA LEU A 221 -14.61 29.85 -6.59
C LEU A 221 -15.21 29.39 -7.91
N HIS A 222 -16.40 29.88 -8.23
CA HIS A 222 -17.13 29.51 -9.43
C HIS A 222 -17.48 30.76 -10.23
N LYS A 223 -17.26 30.70 -11.54
CA LYS A 223 -17.68 31.73 -12.50
C LYS A 223 -18.49 31.12 -13.63
N ALA A 224 -19.57 31.77 -14.05
CA ALA A 224 -20.19 31.55 -15.34
C ALA A 224 -20.76 32.86 -15.88
N GLY A 225 -20.19 33.38 -16.97
CA GLY A 225 -20.53 34.70 -17.48
C GLY A 225 -20.23 35.78 -16.43
N ASP A 226 -21.24 36.54 -16.04
CA ASP A 226 -21.15 37.60 -15.03
C ASP A 226 -21.58 37.13 -13.62
N GLU A 227 -21.89 35.84 -13.47
CA GLU A 227 -22.25 35.24 -12.20
C GLU A 227 -21.02 34.67 -11.49
N ALA A 228 -20.96 34.89 -10.18
CA ALA A 228 -19.94 34.36 -9.29
C ALA A 228 -20.60 33.63 -8.13
N ARG A 229 -20.03 32.49 -7.72
CA ARG A 229 -20.38 31.82 -6.47
C ARG A 229 -19.16 31.37 -5.69
N ILE A 230 -19.28 31.41 -4.37
CA ILE A 230 -18.24 30.98 -3.43
C ILE A 230 -18.85 29.92 -2.52
N PHE A 231 -18.30 28.70 -2.55
CA PHE A 231 -18.77 27.62 -1.69
C PHE A 231 -17.73 27.20 -0.66
N THR A 232 -18.14 26.87 0.56
CA THR A 232 -17.25 26.25 1.56
C THR A 232 -16.97 24.78 1.26
N ASP A 233 -16.08 24.15 2.04
CA ASP A 233 -15.78 22.72 1.95
C ASP A 233 -16.98 21.78 2.24
N SER A 234 -17.98 22.29 2.94
CA SER A 234 -19.25 21.62 3.24
C SER A 234 -20.35 21.97 2.23
N GLY A 235 -20.03 22.81 1.25
CA GLY A 235 -20.93 23.23 0.18
C GLY A 235 -21.89 24.36 0.60
N HIS A 236 -21.61 25.14 1.64
CA HIS A 236 -22.41 26.34 1.94
C HIS A 236 -22.08 27.45 0.94
N ASP A 237 -23.09 28.10 0.37
CA ASP A 237 -22.91 29.30 -0.44
C ASP A 237 -22.61 30.50 0.48
N ILE A 238 -21.38 31.01 0.39
CA ILE A 238 -20.90 32.16 1.16
C ILE A 238 -20.61 33.38 0.27
N THR A 239 -21.20 33.43 -0.92
CA THR A 239 -20.96 34.50 -1.91
C THR A 239 -21.30 35.88 -1.35
N LYS A 240 -22.36 35.99 -0.55
CA LYS A 240 -22.81 37.28 0.03
C LYS A 240 -21.90 37.77 1.16
N GLN A 241 -21.16 36.86 1.78
CA GLN A 241 -20.30 37.12 2.92
C GLN A 241 -18.96 37.71 2.48
N LEU A 242 -18.53 37.43 1.24
CA LEU A 242 -17.24 37.85 0.66
C LEU A 242 -17.46 38.63 -0.66
N PRO A 243 -18.05 39.84 -0.60
CA PRO A 243 -18.45 40.60 -1.77
C PRO A 243 -17.28 41.07 -2.66
N ALA A 244 -16.15 41.52 -2.10
CA ALA A 244 -15.00 41.95 -2.90
C ALA A 244 -14.38 40.78 -3.67
N ILE A 245 -14.31 39.60 -3.06
CA ILE A 245 -13.84 38.38 -3.72
C ILE A 245 -14.81 37.97 -4.84
N ALA A 246 -16.13 38.05 -4.61
CA ALA A 246 -17.13 37.75 -5.63
C ALA A 246 -17.00 38.68 -6.85
N GLU A 247 -16.66 39.95 -6.65
CA GLU A 247 -16.38 40.88 -7.74
C GLU A 247 -15.06 40.55 -8.47
N ASP A 248 -14.02 40.09 -7.78
CA ASP A 248 -12.78 39.63 -8.43
C ASP A 248 -12.99 38.39 -9.31
N ILE A 249 -13.88 37.47 -8.89
CA ILE A 249 -14.26 36.31 -9.70
C ILE A 249 -14.85 36.79 -11.03
N LYS A 250 -15.75 37.78 -11.00
CA LYS A 250 -16.37 38.35 -12.20
C LYS A 250 -15.36 39.05 -13.11
N ARG A 251 -14.34 39.71 -12.54
CA ARG A 251 -13.27 40.43 -13.27
C ARG A 251 -12.35 39.52 -14.09
N SER A 252 -12.31 38.21 -13.82
CA SER A 252 -11.49 37.27 -14.59
C SER A 252 -11.91 37.22 -16.06
N ALA A 253 -10.95 37.07 -16.98
CA ALA A 253 -11.19 37.02 -18.43
C ALA A 253 -11.85 35.71 -18.91
N ALA A 254 -11.74 34.62 -18.15
CA ALA A 254 -12.38 33.34 -18.48
C ALA A 254 -13.90 33.47 -18.47
N LYS A 255 -14.60 32.78 -19.37
CA LYS A 255 -16.08 32.75 -19.43
C LYS A 255 -16.66 31.90 -18.30
N SER A 256 -16.00 30.79 -17.96
CA SER A 256 -16.36 29.97 -16.81
C SER A 256 -15.13 29.36 -16.15
N PHE A 257 -15.22 29.11 -14.85
CA PHE A 257 -14.27 28.25 -14.15
C PHE A 257 -14.86 27.69 -12.87
N ALA A 258 -14.20 26.63 -12.37
CA ALA A 258 -14.35 26.12 -11.01
C ALA A 258 -12.95 25.92 -10.38
N LEU A 259 -12.62 26.73 -9.37
CA LEU A 259 -11.33 26.76 -8.68
C LEU A 259 -11.43 26.26 -7.25
N ASP A 260 -10.35 25.66 -6.75
CA ASP A 260 -10.19 25.28 -5.35
C ASP A 260 -9.06 26.11 -4.71
N GLY A 261 -9.34 26.72 -3.56
CA GLY A 261 -8.41 27.63 -2.91
C GLY A 261 -8.62 27.75 -1.41
N GLU A 262 -7.69 28.43 -0.75
CA GLU A 262 -7.75 28.72 0.69
C GLU A 262 -7.92 30.23 0.91
N ALA A 263 -8.99 30.63 1.60
CA ALA A 263 -9.27 32.02 1.94
C ALA A 263 -8.76 32.36 3.35
N THR A 264 -8.12 33.52 3.46
CA THR A 264 -7.50 33.97 4.72
C THR A 264 -7.48 35.51 4.81
N PRO A 265 -7.89 36.09 5.95
CA PRO A 265 -7.81 37.53 6.19
C PRO A 265 -6.43 37.98 6.64
N TYR A 266 -6.14 39.24 6.41
CA TYR A 266 -4.94 39.93 6.86
C TYR A 266 -5.27 41.14 7.74
N GLY A 267 -4.43 41.36 8.75
CA GLY A 267 -4.54 42.52 9.64
C GLY A 267 -4.06 43.82 8.99
N GLU A 268 -4.07 44.89 9.77
CA GLU A 268 -3.59 46.21 9.32
C GLU A 268 -2.08 46.23 9.08
N ASP A 269 -1.32 45.43 9.84
CA ASP A 269 0.11 45.24 9.67
C ASP A 269 0.44 44.24 8.54
N LEU A 270 -0.56 43.89 7.72
CA LEU A 270 -0.48 42.94 6.61
C LEU A 270 -0.12 41.51 7.07
N GLU A 271 -0.28 41.19 8.33
CA GLU A 271 -0.06 39.86 8.88
C GLU A 271 -1.22 38.93 8.57
N ASN A 272 -0.92 37.68 8.22
CA ASN A 272 -1.95 36.66 7.97
C ASN A 272 -2.60 36.27 9.32
N LEU A 273 -3.92 36.43 9.44
CA LEU A 273 -4.68 36.15 10.67
C LEU A 273 -5.13 34.68 10.77
N GLY A 274 -4.88 33.89 9.73
CA GLY A 274 -5.14 32.47 9.67
C GLY A 274 -6.61 32.11 9.75
N ARG A 275 -6.88 30.82 10.01
CA ARG A 275 -8.24 30.32 10.22
C ARG A 275 -8.98 31.05 11.35
N ALA A 276 -8.30 31.45 12.41
CA ALA A 276 -8.93 32.12 13.56
C ALA A 276 -9.55 33.47 13.17
N GLY A 277 -8.83 34.29 12.39
CA GLY A 277 -9.35 35.55 11.88
C GLY A 277 -10.48 35.37 10.86
N ALA A 278 -10.50 34.24 10.14
CA ALA A 278 -11.50 33.95 9.12
C ALA A 278 -12.85 33.49 9.68
N VAL A 279 -12.91 32.93 10.90
CA VAL A 279 -14.13 32.34 11.52
C VAL A 279 -15.40 33.20 11.35
N PRO A 280 -15.37 34.55 11.51
CA PRO A 280 -16.57 35.37 11.36
C PRO A 280 -17.30 35.18 10.01
N ALA A 281 -16.57 35.00 8.91
CA ALA A 281 -17.16 34.82 7.58
C ALA A 281 -17.74 33.41 7.35
N PHE A 282 -17.31 32.41 8.14
CA PHE A 282 -17.66 31.00 7.95
C PHE A 282 -18.60 30.45 9.02
N THR A 283 -19.08 31.30 9.94
CA THR A 283 -20.00 30.90 11.00
C THR A 283 -21.39 30.65 10.42
N LYS A 284 -21.99 29.52 10.78
CA LYS A 284 -23.32 29.12 10.28
C LYS A 284 -24.36 30.20 10.61
N GLY A 285 -24.94 30.80 9.58
CA GLY A 285 -25.94 31.87 9.72
C GLY A 285 -25.40 33.29 9.73
N ALA A 286 -24.10 33.50 9.46
CA ALA A 286 -23.58 34.83 9.12
C ALA A 286 -24.29 35.35 7.86
N LYS A 287 -25.28 36.22 8.03
CA LYS A 287 -26.05 36.83 6.92
C LYS A 287 -25.44 38.13 6.43
N GLU A 288 -24.64 38.77 7.28
CA GLU A 288 -24.01 40.05 6.98
C GLU A 288 -22.65 39.84 6.30
N PRO A 289 -22.30 40.67 5.31
CA PRO A 289 -20.97 40.68 4.71
C PRO A 289 -19.91 41.02 5.74
N VAL A 290 -18.76 40.35 5.68
CA VAL A 290 -17.56 40.78 6.42
C VAL A 290 -16.82 41.85 5.63
N ASP A 291 -15.98 42.63 6.29
CA ASP A 291 -14.97 43.43 5.59
C ASP A 291 -13.93 42.48 4.98
N ASP A 292 -14.07 42.23 3.68
CA ASP A 292 -13.17 41.39 2.91
C ASP A 292 -12.06 42.16 2.16
N SER A 293 -11.89 43.46 2.45
CA SER A 293 -10.92 44.35 1.79
C SER A 293 -9.44 43.98 1.98
N ARG A 294 -9.14 43.13 2.96
CA ARG A 294 -7.79 42.60 3.25
C ARG A 294 -7.77 41.07 3.26
N TRP A 295 -8.58 40.45 2.40
CA TRP A 295 -8.59 39.01 2.25
C TRP A 295 -7.76 38.58 1.04
N ALA A 296 -7.21 37.37 1.10
CA ALA A 296 -6.69 36.72 -0.09
C ALA A 296 -7.22 35.30 -0.20
N VAL A 297 -7.49 34.87 -1.44
CA VAL A 297 -7.79 33.49 -1.79
C VAL A 297 -6.62 32.92 -2.56
N HIS A 298 -5.90 32.00 -1.93
CA HIS A 298 -4.77 31.29 -2.53
C HIS A 298 -5.30 30.08 -3.30
N VAL A 299 -5.51 30.24 -4.61
CA VAL A 299 -6.03 29.18 -5.48
C VAL A 299 -4.95 28.17 -5.84
N PHE A 300 -5.20 26.90 -5.56
CA PHE A 300 -4.21 25.83 -5.74
C PHE A 300 -4.60 24.77 -6.77
N ASP A 301 -5.87 24.69 -7.19
CA ASP A 301 -6.32 23.75 -8.24
C ASP A 301 -7.43 24.36 -9.11
N VAL A 302 -7.62 23.79 -10.30
CA VAL A 302 -8.69 24.16 -11.23
C VAL A 302 -9.32 22.91 -11.83
N LEU A 303 -10.65 22.85 -11.82
CA LEU A 303 -11.40 21.65 -12.19
C LEU A 303 -12.15 21.81 -13.52
N GLU A 304 -12.43 23.05 -13.90
CA GLU A 304 -13.07 23.42 -15.17
C GLU A 304 -12.64 24.85 -15.56
N ILE A 305 -12.47 25.08 -16.86
CA ILE A 305 -12.29 26.40 -17.50
C ILE A 305 -13.01 26.39 -18.84
N ASP A 306 -13.86 27.38 -19.12
CA ASP A 306 -14.50 27.62 -20.41
C ASP A 306 -15.17 26.39 -21.06
N GLY A 307 -15.78 25.54 -20.23
CA GLY A 307 -16.45 24.29 -20.59
C GLY A 307 -15.55 23.05 -20.59
N GLU A 308 -14.22 23.20 -20.48
CA GLU A 308 -13.28 22.09 -20.46
C GLU A 308 -13.21 21.41 -19.08
N GLN A 309 -13.52 20.11 -19.03
CA GLN A 309 -13.41 19.32 -17.81
C GLN A 309 -11.96 18.94 -17.50
N LEU A 310 -11.38 19.57 -16.48
CA LEU A 310 -10.00 19.37 -16.06
C LEU A 310 -9.85 18.39 -14.89
N HIS A 311 -10.91 18.13 -14.11
CA HIS A 311 -10.83 17.27 -12.91
C HIS A 311 -10.23 15.85 -13.17
N ASN A 312 -10.42 15.29 -14.37
CA ASN A 312 -9.87 13.98 -14.77
C ASN A 312 -8.44 14.04 -15.35
N LYS A 313 -7.86 15.23 -15.50
CA LYS A 313 -6.48 15.45 -15.99
C LYS A 313 -5.47 15.31 -14.84
N PRO A 314 -4.21 14.98 -15.13
CA PRO A 314 -3.09 15.06 -14.19
C PRO A 314 -3.00 16.42 -13.49
N TYR A 315 -2.54 16.44 -12.23
CA TYR A 315 -2.38 17.67 -11.46
C TYR A 315 -1.47 18.69 -12.13
N GLU A 316 -0.40 18.22 -12.76
CA GLU A 316 0.52 19.06 -13.52
C GLU A 316 -0.18 19.82 -14.67
N GLU A 317 -1.07 19.14 -15.41
CA GLU A 317 -1.87 19.78 -16.46
C GLU A 317 -2.86 20.80 -15.87
N ARG A 318 -3.52 20.47 -14.75
CA ARG A 318 -4.44 21.40 -14.07
C ARG A 318 -3.69 22.63 -13.57
N ARG A 319 -2.49 22.48 -13.01
CA ARG A 319 -1.65 23.61 -12.59
C ARG A 319 -1.21 24.48 -13.75
N ALA A 320 -0.82 23.89 -14.87
CA ALA A 320 -0.51 24.67 -16.08
C ALA A 320 -1.73 25.46 -16.58
N ARG A 321 -2.93 24.86 -16.50
CA ARG A 321 -4.19 25.54 -16.85
C ARG A 321 -4.54 26.67 -15.89
N LEU A 322 -4.34 26.48 -14.58
CA LEU A 322 -4.55 27.52 -13.57
C LEU A 322 -3.61 28.70 -13.79
N HIS A 323 -2.34 28.43 -14.09
CA HIS A 323 -1.37 29.48 -14.40
C HIS A 323 -1.78 30.32 -15.62
N GLY A 324 -2.43 29.69 -16.61
CA GLY A 324 -2.97 30.37 -17.78
C GLY A 324 -4.15 31.34 -17.51
N LEU A 325 -4.69 31.36 -16.28
CA LEU A 325 -5.67 32.38 -15.86
C LEU A 325 -4.99 33.69 -15.40
N GLU A 326 -3.65 33.72 -15.36
CA GLU A 326 -2.82 34.90 -15.07
C GLU A 326 -3.13 35.59 -13.73
N PHE A 327 -3.61 34.83 -12.73
CA PHE A 327 -3.72 35.34 -11.38
C PHE A 327 -2.33 35.69 -10.80
N PRO A 328 -2.21 36.75 -9.99
CA PRO A 328 -0.93 37.12 -9.40
C PRO A 328 -0.41 36.01 -8.48
N VAL A 329 0.84 35.59 -8.68
CA VAL A 329 1.54 34.65 -7.79
C VAL A 329 2.09 35.44 -6.61
N ARG A 330 1.47 35.32 -5.44
CA ARG A 330 1.83 36.08 -4.24
C ARG A 330 1.80 35.21 -2.99
N ASP A 331 2.91 35.22 -2.27
CA ASP A 331 3.06 34.56 -0.98
C ASP A 331 2.45 35.39 0.16
N HIS A 332 2.60 36.71 0.07
CA HIS A 332 2.23 37.66 1.11
C HIS A 332 2.04 39.06 0.51
N PRO A 333 1.06 39.85 0.97
CA PRO A 333 0.95 41.26 0.60
C PRO A 333 2.17 42.05 1.09
N LYS A 334 2.71 42.93 0.23
CA LYS A 334 3.77 43.87 0.61
C LYS A 334 3.19 45.23 1.00
N THR A 335 2.03 45.56 0.43
CA THR A 335 1.32 46.82 0.64
C THR A 335 -0.18 46.55 0.67
N ALA A 336 -0.97 47.46 1.27
CA ALA A 336 -2.43 47.38 1.20
C ALA A 336 -2.96 47.39 -0.25
N SER A 337 -2.20 47.96 -1.21
CA SER A 337 -2.59 47.99 -2.63
C SER A 337 -2.57 46.62 -3.30
N ASP A 338 -1.93 45.61 -2.71
CA ASP A 338 -1.94 44.24 -3.23
C ASP A 338 -3.34 43.60 -3.16
N PHE A 339 -4.21 44.09 -2.27
CA PHE A 339 -5.63 43.67 -2.15
C PHE A 339 -6.56 44.33 -3.17
N LYS A 340 -6.05 45.04 -4.18
CA LYS A 340 -6.88 45.45 -5.32
C LYS A 340 -7.46 44.27 -6.09
N PHE A 341 -6.82 43.11 -5.97
CA PHE A 341 -7.27 41.83 -6.52
C PHE A 341 -6.96 40.74 -5.49
N HIS A 342 -7.98 40.04 -5.01
CA HIS A 342 -7.94 39.16 -3.84
C HIS A 342 -7.65 37.70 -4.21
N ILE A 343 -7.74 37.30 -5.50
CA ILE A 343 -7.51 35.93 -5.96
C ILE A 343 -6.05 35.76 -6.39
N TRP A 344 -5.27 34.96 -5.67
CA TRP A 344 -3.83 34.78 -5.91
C TRP A 344 -3.51 33.31 -6.22
N GLU A 345 -2.63 33.05 -7.18
CA GLU A 345 -2.18 31.68 -7.44
C GLU A 345 -1.26 31.21 -6.31
N ASN A 346 -1.60 30.08 -5.67
CA ASN A 346 -0.82 29.52 -4.58
C ASN A 346 0.57 29.09 -5.07
N LYS A 347 1.60 29.36 -4.27
CA LYS A 347 2.98 29.03 -4.59
C LYS A 347 3.23 27.53 -4.58
N LEU A 348 3.96 27.10 -5.61
CA LEU A 348 4.29 25.71 -5.90
C LEU A 348 5.71 25.60 -6.46
N GLU A 349 6.41 24.56 -6.06
CA GLU A 349 7.63 24.08 -6.74
C GLU A 349 7.56 22.57 -6.95
N TRP A 350 8.27 22.07 -7.97
CA TRP A 350 8.24 20.66 -8.33
C TRP A 350 9.47 19.91 -7.80
N ALA A 351 9.24 18.99 -6.86
CA ALA A 351 10.24 18.04 -6.41
C ALA A 351 10.34 16.82 -7.35
N THR A 352 11.56 16.44 -7.68
CA THR A 352 11.90 15.28 -8.52
C THR A 352 12.69 14.20 -7.74
N SER A 353 13.00 14.46 -6.47
CA SER A 353 13.66 13.52 -5.56
C SER A 353 13.22 13.75 -4.12
N SER A 354 13.49 12.76 -3.25
CA SER A 354 13.16 12.85 -1.83
C SER A 354 13.87 14.04 -1.14
N GLU A 355 15.15 14.23 -1.42
CA GLU A 355 15.95 15.34 -0.88
C GLU A 355 15.40 16.71 -1.34
N HIS A 356 15.03 16.81 -2.63
CA HIS A 356 14.43 18.03 -3.16
C HIS A 356 13.10 18.33 -2.47
N MET A 357 12.26 17.31 -2.25
CA MET A 357 10.99 17.46 -1.55
C MET A 357 11.16 17.91 -0.10
N VAL A 358 12.14 17.37 0.64
CA VAL A 358 12.43 17.80 2.03
C VAL A 358 12.86 19.27 2.07
N ARG A 359 13.73 19.69 1.15
CA ARG A 359 14.15 21.09 1.06
C ARG A 359 12.97 22.01 0.76
N LEU A 360 12.19 21.69 -0.27
CA LEU A 360 11.02 22.48 -0.66
C LEU A 360 9.98 22.51 0.45
N ALA A 361 9.79 21.43 1.21
CA ALA A 361 8.92 21.44 2.38
C ALA A 361 9.37 22.49 3.41
N GLY A 362 10.69 22.60 3.62
CA GLY A 362 11.29 23.61 4.47
C GLY A 362 11.02 25.04 3.98
N ASP A 363 11.18 25.27 2.68
CA ASP A 363 10.95 26.58 2.08
C ASP A 363 9.47 26.97 2.09
N MET A 364 8.57 26.04 1.74
CA MET A 364 7.12 26.25 1.78
C MET A 364 6.58 26.44 3.20
N SER A 365 7.22 25.87 4.22
CA SER A 365 6.84 26.09 5.62
C SER A 365 7.22 27.48 6.17
N LYS A 366 8.10 28.19 5.47
CA LYS A 366 8.55 29.56 5.81
C LYS A 366 7.76 30.64 5.07
N VAL A 367 6.97 30.26 4.07
CA VAL A 367 6.05 31.18 3.39
C VAL A 367 5.12 31.82 4.43
N PRO A 368 4.99 33.16 4.48
CA PRO A 368 4.10 33.82 5.43
C PRO A 368 2.66 33.29 5.36
N GLY A 369 2.04 33.00 6.50
CA GLY A 369 0.70 32.39 6.55
C GLY A 369 0.65 30.88 6.27
N SER A 370 1.79 30.26 5.94
CA SER A 370 1.87 28.81 5.77
C SER A 370 2.00 28.08 7.12
N GLU A 371 1.15 27.08 7.35
CA GLU A 371 1.26 26.15 8.49
C GLU A 371 2.08 24.88 8.17
N GLY A 372 2.72 24.81 7.00
CA GLY A 372 3.57 23.70 6.60
C GLY A 372 3.74 23.56 5.10
N ALA A 373 3.55 22.36 4.55
CA ALA A 373 3.62 22.12 3.12
C ALA A 373 2.59 21.07 2.66
N MET A 374 2.05 21.24 1.46
CA MET A 374 1.23 20.24 0.79
C MET A 374 2.06 19.50 -0.26
N PHE A 375 1.88 18.19 -0.36
CA PHE A 375 2.55 17.35 -1.36
C PHE A 375 1.51 16.69 -2.25
N LYS A 376 1.60 16.89 -3.57
CA LYS A 376 0.65 16.34 -4.53
C LYS A 376 1.37 15.65 -5.69
N GLU A 377 1.04 14.40 -5.96
CA GLU A 377 1.60 13.69 -7.12
C GLU A 377 1.22 14.39 -8.42
N SER A 378 2.19 14.62 -9.31
CA SER A 378 2.02 15.25 -10.64
C SER A 378 0.92 14.59 -11.48
N ALA A 379 0.85 13.26 -11.46
CA ALA A 379 -0.15 12.47 -12.19
C ALA A 379 -1.51 12.38 -11.47
N SER A 380 -1.67 12.98 -10.28
CA SER A 380 -2.90 12.82 -9.49
C SER A 380 -4.10 13.49 -10.14
N LYS A 381 -5.19 12.73 -10.30
CA LYS A 381 -6.49 13.24 -10.78
C LYS A 381 -7.32 13.79 -9.62
N TYR A 382 -8.18 14.75 -9.89
CA TYR A 382 -9.13 15.29 -8.93
C TYR A 382 -10.43 14.47 -8.94
N LYS A 383 -10.51 13.47 -8.06
CA LYS A 383 -11.71 12.61 -7.97
C LYS A 383 -12.85 13.34 -7.26
N LEU A 384 -13.98 13.48 -7.93
CA LEU A 384 -15.20 14.03 -7.34
C LEU A 384 -15.79 13.14 -6.23
N SER A 385 -15.24 11.94 -5.98
CA SER A 385 -15.57 11.12 -4.81
C SER A 385 -15.03 11.68 -3.47
N GLY A 386 -14.30 12.81 -3.49
CA GLY A 386 -13.94 13.58 -2.30
C GLY A 386 -12.75 13.05 -1.49
N THR A 387 -12.10 11.95 -1.90
CA THR A 387 -10.88 11.47 -1.23
C THR A 387 -9.76 11.02 -2.18
N THR A 388 -8.50 11.25 -1.79
CA THR A 388 -7.32 10.77 -2.50
C THR A 388 -6.22 10.29 -1.54
N PRO A 389 -5.50 9.21 -1.88
CA PRO A 389 -4.27 8.84 -1.21
C PRO A 389 -3.04 9.52 -1.82
N LEU A 390 -3.16 10.23 -2.94
CA LEU A 390 -2.01 10.76 -3.70
C LEU A 390 -1.55 12.15 -3.24
N TRP A 391 -2.25 12.70 -2.23
CA TRP A 391 -1.91 13.95 -1.59
C TRP A 391 -1.49 13.67 -0.14
N SER A 392 -0.49 14.40 0.33
CA SER A 392 0.04 14.31 1.69
C SER A 392 0.29 15.73 2.22
N LYS A 393 0.48 15.88 3.52
CA LYS A 393 0.72 17.20 4.12
C LYS A 393 1.72 17.14 5.27
N MET A 394 2.59 18.13 5.32
CA MET A 394 3.42 18.43 6.47
C MET A 394 2.80 19.57 7.26
N LYS A 395 2.77 19.44 8.59
CA LYS A 395 2.54 20.55 9.51
C LYS A 395 3.86 20.98 10.15
N ALA A 396 4.11 22.28 10.17
CA ALA A 396 5.21 22.82 10.96
C ALA A 396 4.92 22.59 12.45
N ALA A 397 5.88 22.01 13.16
CA ALA A 397 5.81 21.75 14.59
C ALA A 397 7.17 22.01 15.23
N PHE A 398 7.17 22.39 16.50
CA PHE A 398 8.35 22.45 17.36
C PHE A 398 8.50 21.13 18.09
N GLU A 399 9.73 20.76 18.43
CA GLU A 399 10.00 19.64 19.32
C GLU A 399 10.43 20.17 20.68
N VAL A 400 9.90 19.56 21.73
CA VAL A 400 10.21 19.89 23.11
C VAL A 400 10.50 18.60 23.86
N ASP A 401 11.69 18.51 24.45
CA ASP A 401 12.03 17.43 25.36
C ASP A 401 11.51 17.79 26.76
N ALA A 402 10.44 17.13 27.19
CA ALA A 402 9.71 17.43 28.42
C ALA A 402 9.88 16.31 29.46
N LEU A 403 9.98 16.70 30.73
CA LEU A 403 9.97 15.80 31.88
C LEU A 403 8.55 15.31 32.13
N VAL A 404 8.38 13.99 32.25
CA VAL A 404 7.11 13.39 32.67
C VAL A 404 6.94 13.59 34.18
N VAL A 405 5.95 14.39 34.56
CA VAL A 405 5.63 14.65 35.98
C VAL A 405 4.32 14.00 36.43
N GLY A 406 3.54 13.47 35.50
CA GLY A 406 2.35 12.68 35.78
C GLY A 406 1.99 11.75 34.63
N VAL A 407 1.41 10.60 34.96
CA VAL A 407 0.99 9.55 34.02
C VAL A 407 -0.48 9.24 34.23
N ILE A 408 -1.28 9.33 33.16
CA ILE A 408 -2.70 8.99 33.17
C ILE A 408 -2.90 7.83 32.19
N LYS A 409 -3.22 6.65 32.72
CA LYS A 409 -3.49 5.45 31.91
C LYS A 409 -4.96 5.38 31.49
N LYS A 410 -5.21 5.21 30.19
CA LYS A 410 -6.54 4.98 29.61
C LYS A 410 -6.52 3.72 28.75
N GLY A 411 -6.97 2.60 29.33
CA GLY A 411 -6.95 1.29 28.67
C GLY A 411 -5.52 0.84 28.34
N THR A 412 -5.21 0.73 27.05
CA THR A 412 -3.90 0.34 26.50
C THR A 412 -3.03 1.54 26.08
N THR A 413 -3.48 2.77 26.36
CA THR A 413 -2.78 4.01 25.99
C THR A 413 -2.51 4.90 27.21
N PHE A 414 -1.54 5.79 27.08
CA PHE A 414 -1.05 6.68 28.13
C PHE A 414 -1.18 8.14 27.72
N ASN A 415 -1.39 9.01 28.70
CA ASN A 415 -1.40 10.45 28.57
C ASN A 415 -0.45 11.03 29.63
N TYR A 416 0.45 11.92 29.26
CA TYR A 416 1.49 12.42 30.16
C TYR A 416 1.30 13.89 30.47
N ILE A 417 1.66 14.29 31.69
CA ILE A 417 1.82 15.71 32.04
C ILE A 417 3.30 16.03 31.86
N GLY A 418 3.61 16.96 30.94
CA GLY A 418 4.98 17.34 30.59
C GLY A 418 5.41 18.67 31.23
N ALA A 419 6.69 18.77 31.59
CA ALA A 419 7.28 19.98 32.16
C ALA A 419 8.69 20.29 31.59
N VAL A 420 9.05 21.57 31.52
CA VAL A 420 10.39 22.06 31.11
C VAL A 420 11.12 22.71 32.29
N GLY A 421 12.46 22.65 32.32
CA GLY A 421 13.21 23.07 33.51
C GLY A 421 14.58 22.43 33.68
N PRO A 422 15.25 22.68 34.83
CA PRO A 422 14.77 23.45 35.97
C PRO A 422 14.83 24.98 35.74
N SER A 423 13.97 25.74 36.43
CA SER A 423 14.02 27.21 36.43
C SER A 423 15.18 27.74 37.31
N PRO A 424 16.05 28.64 36.81
CA PRO A 424 17.18 29.18 37.57
C PRO A 424 16.80 30.21 38.64
N GLY A 425 15.64 30.86 38.53
CA GLY A 425 15.15 31.84 39.49
C GLY A 425 14.08 31.22 40.39
N GLY A 426 14.21 31.39 41.71
CA GLY A 426 13.12 31.12 42.62
C GLY A 426 11.88 31.88 42.14
N VAL A 427 10.82 31.14 41.82
CA VAL A 427 9.53 31.74 41.47
C VAL A 427 9.11 32.55 42.69
N GLY A 428 9.09 33.88 42.55
CA GLY A 428 8.69 34.76 43.65
C GLY A 428 7.32 34.33 44.16
N SER A 429 7.26 33.92 45.43
CA SER A 429 6.05 33.69 46.23
C SER A 429 4.89 32.88 45.62
N ALA A 430 5.06 32.16 44.51
CA ALA A 430 4.03 31.27 43.99
C ALA A 430 4.12 29.92 44.73
N GLU A 431 3.06 29.54 45.44
CA GLU A 431 2.96 28.25 46.11
C GLU A 431 3.19 27.12 45.09
N VAL A 432 4.29 26.39 45.26
CA VAL A 432 4.61 25.25 44.41
C VAL A 432 3.74 24.08 44.84
N ALA A 433 2.86 23.65 43.95
CA ALA A 433 1.95 22.54 44.21
C ALA A 433 2.71 21.21 44.39
N PRO A 434 2.28 20.34 45.31
CA PRO A 434 2.76 18.97 45.37
C PRO A 434 2.39 18.18 44.11
N LEU A 435 3.21 17.17 43.80
CA LEU A 435 3.21 16.39 42.54
C LEU A 435 1.87 15.67 42.25
N ASP A 436 1.00 15.59 43.24
CA ASP A 436 -0.32 14.96 43.22
C ASP A 436 -1.44 15.88 42.70
N SER A 437 -1.17 17.17 42.48
CA SER A 437 -2.13 18.14 41.96
C SER A 437 -1.89 18.47 40.48
N VAL A 438 -2.87 18.14 39.62
CA VAL A 438 -2.78 18.17 38.15
C VAL A 438 -3.02 19.57 37.55
N SER A 439 -3.03 20.65 38.34
CA SER A 439 -3.56 21.96 37.92
C SER A 439 -2.64 23.17 38.02
N ASN A 440 -1.35 23.04 38.35
CA ASN A 440 -0.54 24.23 38.65
C ASN A 440 0.61 24.47 37.66
N ASP A 441 0.92 25.75 37.44
CA ASP A 441 1.91 26.27 36.49
C ASP A 441 3.35 25.76 36.74
N PHE A 442 3.60 25.23 37.94
CA PHE A 442 4.89 24.73 38.39
C PHE A 442 4.78 23.44 39.17
N VAL A 443 5.85 22.65 39.14
CA VAL A 443 5.99 21.42 39.90
C VAL A 443 7.39 21.28 40.50
N ARG A 444 7.47 20.81 41.75
CA ARG A 444 8.74 20.48 42.40
C ARG A 444 9.07 19.01 42.19
N TRP A 445 10.21 18.72 41.53
CA TRP A 445 10.71 17.37 41.33
C TRP A 445 12.19 17.29 41.70
N LYS A 446 12.55 16.34 42.58
CA LYS A 446 13.90 16.17 43.15
C LYS A 446 14.54 17.48 43.65
N GLY A 447 13.76 18.30 44.36
CA GLY A 447 14.23 19.56 44.95
C GLY A 447 14.34 20.74 43.98
N LYS A 448 14.03 20.57 42.68
CA LYS A 448 14.08 21.62 41.66
C LYS A 448 12.69 21.96 41.13
N ILE A 449 12.52 23.17 40.62
CA ILE A 449 11.25 23.69 40.11
C ILE A 449 11.23 23.57 38.58
N TYR A 450 10.14 23.04 38.04
CA TYR A 450 9.88 22.88 36.60
C TYR A 450 8.57 23.59 36.23
N VAL A 451 8.48 24.07 35.00
CA VAL A 451 7.30 24.74 34.43
C VAL A 451 6.45 23.71 33.71
N VAL A 452 5.17 23.59 34.09
CA VAL A 452 4.25 22.60 33.51
C VAL A 452 3.69 23.12 32.19
N LEU A 453 3.70 22.30 31.13
CA LEU A 453 3.16 22.65 29.81
C LEU A 453 1.75 22.09 29.57
N GLY A 454 1.29 21.15 30.40
CA GLY A 454 -0.02 20.51 30.34
C GLY A 454 0.04 19.05 29.91
N LYS A 455 -1.10 18.53 29.45
CA LYS A 455 -1.29 17.11 29.08
C LYS A 455 -0.93 16.86 27.62
N THR A 456 -0.30 15.73 27.31
CA THR A 456 -0.05 15.26 25.94
C THR A 456 -1.34 14.74 25.29
N PHE A 457 -1.27 14.29 24.03
CA PHE A 457 -2.26 13.36 23.47
C PHE A 457 -2.00 11.92 23.91
N ASN A 458 -2.96 11.03 23.65
CA ASN A 458 -2.84 9.60 23.97
C ASN A 458 -1.74 8.96 23.10
N THR A 459 -0.88 8.17 23.72
CA THR A 459 0.19 7.42 23.04
C THR A 459 0.26 5.97 23.54
N LYS A 460 0.86 5.09 22.74
CA LYS A 460 1.19 3.71 23.15
C LYS A 460 2.59 3.59 23.76
N LEU A 461 3.40 4.64 23.64
CA LEU A 461 4.72 4.70 24.24
C LEU A 461 4.57 4.80 25.75
N GLU A 462 5.18 3.87 26.48
CA GLU A 462 5.15 3.79 27.94
C GLU A 462 6.34 4.56 28.52
N ALA A 463 6.06 5.51 29.40
CA ALA A 463 7.04 6.32 30.12
C ALA A 463 6.58 6.47 31.58
N SER A 464 7.54 6.56 32.49
CA SER A 464 7.33 6.72 33.92
C SER A 464 7.55 8.17 34.36
N VAL A 465 7.03 8.52 35.54
CA VAL A 465 7.35 9.81 36.16
C VAL A 465 8.86 9.92 36.36
N GLY A 466 9.46 10.98 35.83
CA GLY A 466 10.90 11.21 35.84
C GLY A 466 11.59 10.98 34.49
N ASP A 467 10.94 10.30 33.54
CA ASP A 467 11.49 10.10 32.20
C ASP A 467 11.40 11.39 31.37
N ILE A 468 12.28 11.52 30.38
CA ILE A 468 12.20 12.59 29.39
C ILE A 468 11.49 12.04 28.15
N ILE A 469 10.49 12.76 27.68
CA ILE A 469 9.77 12.45 26.44
C ILE A 469 9.98 13.56 25.43
N ARG A 470 10.17 13.19 24.17
CA ARG A 470 10.18 14.16 23.07
C ARG A 470 8.76 14.35 22.57
N VAL A 471 8.30 15.60 22.60
CA VAL A 471 6.92 15.97 22.24
C VAL A 471 6.96 16.95 21.08
N SER A 472 6.29 16.60 19.99
CA SER A 472 5.98 17.52 18.90
C SER A 472 4.81 18.41 19.31
N VAL A 473 4.96 19.73 19.21
CA VAL A 473 3.94 20.71 19.54
C VAL A 473 3.77 21.68 18.38
N LYS A 474 2.53 22.04 18.01
CA LYS A 474 2.29 23.08 16.99
C LYS A 474 2.75 24.44 17.50
N ASP A 475 2.50 24.72 18.78
CA ASP A 475 2.80 26.00 19.43
C ASP A 475 2.84 25.85 20.96
N ILE A 476 3.41 26.82 21.67
CA ILE A 476 3.30 26.99 23.13
C ILE A 476 2.81 28.41 23.42
N ARG A 477 1.66 28.50 24.07
CA ARG A 477 1.04 29.79 24.43
C ARG A 477 1.41 30.18 25.85
N LYS A 478 1.81 31.43 26.03
CA LYS A 478 1.97 32.05 27.34
C LYS A 478 0.60 32.50 27.85
N ILE A 479 0.17 31.94 28.98
CA ILE A 479 -1.16 32.18 29.59
C ILE A 479 -1.08 32.97 30.90
N GLY A 480 0.13 33.17 31.44
CA GLY A 480 0.42 34.01 32.60
C GLY A 480 1.87 34.47 32.59
N GLU A 481 2.31 35.20 33.62
CA GLU A 481 3.68 35.75 33.70
C GLU A 481 4.76 34.66 33.56
N HIS A 482 4.49 33.49 34.13
CA HIS A 482 5.35 32.31 34.07
C HIS A 482 4.62 31.00 33.70
N ALA A 483 3.38 31.11 33.23
CA ALA A 483 2.52 29.99 32.90
C ALA A 483 2.43 29.74 31.39
N TYR A 484 2.57 28.49 30.97
CA TYR A 484 2.63 28.08 29.56
C TYR A 484 1.72 26.88 29.30
N HIS A 485 1.13 26.84 28.10
CA HIS A 485 0.36 25.68 27.65
C HIS A 485 0.74 25.31 26.22
N TRP A 486 1.13 24.05 26.00
CA TRP A 486 1.43 23.55 24.66
C TRP A 486 0.16 23.23 23.85
N PHE A 487 0.26 23.32 22.53
CA PHE A 487 -0.86 23.09 21.61
C PHE A 487 -0.52 21.96 20.63
N HIS A 488 -1.43 20.99 20.49
CA HIS A 488 -1.22 19.73 19.76
C HIS A 488 0.03 18.93 20.21
N PRO A 489 0.15 18.56 21.49
CA PRO A 489 1.31 17.86 22.05
C PRO A 489 1.32 16.35 21.75
N GLN A 490 1.97 15.94 20.67
CA GLN A 490 2.13 14.54 20.28
C GLN A 490 3.46 13.96 20.75
N VAL A 491 3.42 12.87 21.51
CA VAL A 491 4.63 12.17 21.97
C VAL A 491 5.25 11.41 20.80
N LEU A 492 6.52 11.72 20.49
CA LEU A 492 7.28 11.09 19.42
C LEU A 492 8.07 9.88 19.94
N GLU A 493 8.78 10.05 21.06
CA GLU A 493 9.66 9.03 21.65
C GLU A 493 9.92 9.28 23.14
N VAL A 494 10.43 8.25 23.83
CA VAL A 494 11.00 8.34 25.17
C VAL A 494 12.51 8.49 25.03
N ARG A 495 13.07 9.56 25.61
CA ARG A 495 14.46 9.97 25.48
C ARG A 495 15.32 9.38 26.60
N GLU A 496 15.58 8.07 26.49
CA GLU A 496 16.44 7.34 27.45
C GLU A 496 17.87 7.91 27.52
N ASP A 497 18.32 8.58 26.45
CA ASP A 497 19.62 9.24 26.37
C ASP A 497 19.69 10.59 27.11
N LYS A 498 18.55 11.15 27.52
CA LYS A 498 18.47 12.44 28.21
C LYS A 498 18.06 12.30 29.67
N THR A 499 18.78 13.01 30.53
CA THR A 499 18.51 13.09 31.97
C THR A 499 17.90 14.42 32.42
N LYS A 500 17.78 15.38 31.49
CA LYS A 500 17.24 16.73 31.74
C LYS A 500 16.29 17.11 30.60
N PRO A 501 15.14 17.73 30.91
CA PRO A 501 14.28 18.31 29.87
C PRO A 501 14.90 19.59 29.33
N ASP A 502 14.28 20.15 28.31
CA ASP A 502 14.63 21.45 27.79
C ASP A 502 14.44 22.55 28.85
N PRO A 503 15.24 23.63 28.80
CA PRO A 503 15.15 24.72 29.76
C PRO A 503 13.84 25.51 29.59
N PRO A 504 13.36 26.26 30.61
CA PRO A 504 12.13 27.04 30.50
C PRO A 504 12.17 28.10 29.40
N GLN A 505 13.37 28.57 29.04
CA GLN A 505 13.60 29.45 27.90
C GLN A 505 13.13 28.84 26.58
N THR A 506 13.05 27.52 26.45
CA THR A 506 12.51 26.85 25.26
C THR A 506 11.01 27.16 25.11
N ALA A 507 10.22 27.07 26.18
CA ALA A 507 8.80 27.43 26.15
C ALA A 507 8.61 28.94 25.88
N GLU A 508 9.41 29.79 26.53
CA GLU A 508 9.41 31.25 26.29
C GLU A 508 9.82 31.57 24.84
N THR A 509 10.80 30.87 24.28
CA THR A 509 11.29 31.05 22.91
C THR A 509 10.27 30.56 21.90
N ILE A 510 9.65 29.40 22.09
CA ILE A 510 8.59 28.90 21.20
C ILE A 510 7.40 29.86 21.25
N SER A 511 6.99 30.30 22.44
CA SER A 511 5.91 31.28 22.59
C SER A 511 6.23 32.63 21.95
N LYS A 512 7.47 33.10 22.08
CA LYS A 512 7.96 34.32 21.41
C LYS A 512 8.18 34.10 19.92
N THR A 513 8.51 32.90 19.46
CA THR A 513 8.74 32.59 18.03
C THR A 513 7.41 32.46 17.30
N ALA A 514 6.39 31.90 17.95
CA ALA A 514 5.01 31.96 17.48
C ALA A 514 4.48 33.40 17.46
N LYS A 515 4.77 34.19 18.51
CA LYS A 515 4.52 35.65 18.49
C LYS A 515 5.39 36.42 17.49
N ARG A 516 6.61 35.97 17.15
CA ARG A 516 7.51 36.59 16.16
C ARG A 516 7.15 36.19 14.73
N LYS A 517 6.57 35.02 14.47
CA LYS A 517 5.83 34.77 13.21
C LYS A 517 4.68 35.78 13.03
N GLN A 518 4.21 36.38 14.13
CA GLN A 518 3.27 37.50 14.18
C GLN A 518 3.94 38.90 14.22
N LYS A 519 5.25 39.05 14.45
CA LYS A 519 5.89 40.36 14.72
C LYS A 519 7.32 40.61 14.21
N ALA A 520 7.97 39.68 13.51
CA ALA A 520 9.36 39.79 13.09
C ALA A 520 9.52 39.77 11.56
N SER A 521 8.98 40.79 10.92
CA SER A 521 9.69 41.52 9.87
C SER A 521 10.89 42.26 10.50
N ALA A 522 12.10 41.97 10.03
CA ALA A 522 13.32 42.80 10.03
C ALA A 522 14.61 42.02 10.40
N TYR A 523 15.58 42.09 9.48
CA TYR A 523 17.00 41.68 9.55
C TYR A 523 17.35 40.18 9.58
N LEU A 524 17.80 39.63 8.43
CA LEU A 524 19.23 39.46 8.12
C LEU A 524 19.46 38.79 6.75
N VAL A 525 20.41 39.37 6.02
CA VAL A 525 20.94 38.96 4.72
C VAL A 525 22.03 37.89 4.90
N ALA A 526 22.06 36.95 3.95
CA ALA A 526 23.17 36.08 3.52
C ALA A 526 23.82 35.09 4.51
N ALA A 527 23.74 33.79 4.18
CA ALA A 527 24.88 32.90 4.17
C ALA A 527 24.63 31.72 3.20
N ARG A 528 25.66 31.40 2.43
CA ARG A 528 25.66 30.70 1.15
C ARG A 528 26.34 29.32 1.34
N TYR A 529 25.87 28.32 0.58
CA TYR A 529 26.57 27.10 0.10
C TYR A 529 26.52 25.75 0.84
N GLY A 530 26.14 24.73 0.06
CA GLY A 530 26.49 23.31 0.24
C GLY A 530 25.72 22.40 -0.73
N VAL A 531 26.25 22.16 -1.95
CA VAL A 531 25.64 21.34 -3.02
C VAL A 531 26.60 20.20 -3.39
N HIS A 532 26.09 19.00 -3.69
CA HIS A 532 26.78 17.99 -4.52
C HIS A 532 25.82 17.30 -5.50
N SER A 533 26.21 17.21 -6.78
CA SER A 533 25.48 16.65 -7.93
C SER A 533 26.47 16.00 -8.91
N PRO A 534 26.05 15.01 -9.72
CA PRO A 534 26.77 14.64 -10.95
C PRO A 534 25.92 14.51 -12.24
N LEU A 535 26.41 15.20 -13.30
CA LEU A 535 26.22 15.02 -14.77
C LEU A 535 24.85 15.28 -15.43
N VAL A 536 24.69 16.49 -15.95
CA VAL A 536 23.94 16.84 -17.17
C VAL A 536 24.82 17.81 -17.97
N CYS A 537 25.41 17.38 -19.09
CA CYS A 537 26.11 18.28 -20.03
C CYS A 537 26.23 17.63 -21.41
N CYS A 538 25.23 17.83 -22.26
CA CYS A 538 25.35 17.75 -23.73
C CYS A 538 24.74 19.00 -24.42
N GLU A 539 24.23 19.96 -23.64
CA GLU A 539 23.65 21.23 -24.13
C GLU A 539 24.39 22.47 -23.60
N ALA A 540 25.51 22.29 -22.89
CA ALA A 540 26.32 23.40 -22.43
C ALA A 540 27.13 24.00 -23.60
N PRO A 541 27.34 25.33 -23.64
CA PRO A 541 28.13 25.99 -24.68
C PRO A 541 29.64 25.66 -24.62
N TRP A 542 30.10 24.97 -23.58
CA TRP A 542 31.51 24.63 -23.35
C TRP A 542 31.68 23.25 -22.70
N LEU A 543 32.74 22.54 -23.08
CA LEU A 543 33.14 21.23 -22.58
C LEU A 543 34.46 21.37 -21.81
N ALA A 544 34.51 20.87 -20.56
CA ALA A 544 35.70 20.90 -19.72
C ALA A 544 36.40 19.54 -19.74
N ILE A 545 37.69 19.52 -20.07
CA ILE A 545 38.51 18.31 -20.12
C ILE A 545 39.52 18.35 -18.96
N PRO A 546 39.49 17.35 -18.05
CA PRO A 546 40.40 17.32 -16.90
C PRO A 546 41.81 16.88 -17.30
N GLY A 547 42.83 17.67 -16.94
CA GLY A 547 44.27 17.42 -17.10
C GLY A 547 45.09 17.98 -15.92
N ALA A 548 46.38 18.29 -16.12
CA ALA A 548 47.19 19.01 -15.11
C ALA A 548 46.67 20.43 -14.85
N GLU A 549 46.08 21.06 -15.89
CA GLU A 549 45.18 22.20 -15.83
C GLU A 549 43.87 21.83 -16.56
N TYR A 550 42.79 22.58 -16.34
CA TYR A 550 41.53 22.35 -17.05
C TYR A 550 41.56 23.02 -18.43
N THR A 551 41.31 22.23 -19.48
CA THR A 551 41.14 22.74 -20.83
C THR A 551 39.65 22.86 -21.13
N TYR A 552 39.21 24.05 -21.54
CA TYR A 552 37.82 24.30 -21.91
C TYR A 552 37.70 24.47 -23.43
N LEU A 553 36.85 23.65 -24.05
CA LEU A 553 36.56 23.70 -25.48
C LEU A 553 35.15 24.23 -25.71
N ARG A 554 34.99 25.19 -26.61
CA ARG A 554 33.67 25.68 -26.99
C ARG A 554 32.92 24.59 -27.75
N ASN A 555 31.66 24.39 -27.41
CA ASN A 555 30.80 23.42 -28.09
C ASN A 555 30.50 23.95 -29.51
N GLY A 556 31.12 23.32 -30.52
CA GLY A 556 31.12 23.74 -31.91
C GLY A 556 31.44 22.57 -32.86
N PRO A 557 31.41 22.79 -34.19
CA PRO A 557 31.54 21.72 -35.19
C PRO A 557 32.85 20.90 -35.09
N ASP A 558 33.90 21.50 -34.55
CA ASP A 558 35.27 20.99 -34.47
C ASP A 558 35.62 20.31 -33.13
N VAL A 559 34.71 20.30 -32.16
CA VAL A 559 34.97 19.79 -30.80
C VAL A 559 35.29 18.28 -30.78
N TYR A 560 34.70 17.51 -31.69
CA TYR A 560 34.87 16.05 -31.73
C TYR A 560 36.23 15.62 -32.30
N SER A 561 36.75 16.34 -33.29
CA SER A 561 38.11 16.12 -33.78
C SER A 561 39.15 16.39 -32.68
N LYS A 562 38.95 17.47 -31.90
CA LYS A 562 39.85 17.83 -30.79
C LYS A 562 39.83 16.82 -29.65
N LEU A 563 38.65 16.27 -29.30
CA LEU A 563 38.55 15.19 -28.32
C LEU A 563 39.34 13.95 -28.75
N LYS A 564 39.29 13.62 -30.04
CA LYS A 564 40.04 12.51 -30.62
C LYS A 564 41.56 12.77 -30.62
N ASP A 565 41.99 13.98 -30.93
CA ASP A 565 43.40 14.38 -30.89
C ASP A 565 43.98 14.31 -29.46
N LEU A 566 43.15 14.52 -28.45
CA LEU A 566 43.46 14.30 -27.02
C LEU A 566 43.40 12.82 -26.58
N GLY A 567 43.17 11.89 -27.52
CA GLY A 567 43.12 10.45 -27.25
C GLY A 567 41.83 9.95 -26.60
N ILE A 568 40.77 10.77 -26.54
CA ILE A 568 39.49 10.41 -25.95
C ILE A 568 38.63 9.71 -27.00
N THR A 569 38.35 8.42 -26.78
CA THR A 569 37.58 7.58 -27.70
C THR A 569 36.24 7.13 -27.14
N GLU A 570 35.92 7.43 -25.87
CA GLU A 570 34.65 7.07 -25.23
C GLU A 570 34.22 8.13 -24.18
N ILE A 571 32.93 8.47 -24.14
CA ILE A 571 32.30 9.40 -23.19
C ILE A 571 31.12 8.72 -22.47
N ILE A 572 30.99 8.91 -21.15
CA ILE A 572 29.91 8.33 -20.34
C ILE A 572 28.98 9.43 -19.81
N GLY A 573 27.67 9.33 -20.08
CA GLY A 573 26.69 10.37 -19.75
C GLY A 573 25.29 9.85 -19.41
N THR A 574 24.36 10.74 -19.06
CA THR A 574 22.99 10.40 -18.58
C THR A 574 21.88 10.84 -19.53
N ALA A 575 22.16 11.71 -20.53
CA ALA A 575 21.24 12.15 -21.58
C ALA A 575 21.99 12.76 -22.78
N THR A 576 21.51 12.58 -24.02
CA THR A 576 22.04 13.20 -25.26
C THR A 576 21.03 13.12 -26.44
N THR A 577 21.24 13.86 -27.52
CA THR A 577 20.38 13.84 -28.74
C THR A 577 20.91 12.90 -29.83
N ARG A 578 20.03 12.41 -30.73
CA ARG A 578 20.43 11.53 -31.85
C ARG A 578 21.42 12.17 -32.81
N GLU A 579 21.26 13.46 -33.11
CA GLU A 579 22.16 14.19 -34.01
C GLU A 579 23.57 14.31 -33.42
N LEU A 580 23.67 14.54 -32.11
CA LEU A 580 24.94 14.63 -31.39
C LEU A 580 25.67 13.28 -31.35
N LEU A 581 24.93 12.19 -31.09
CA LEU A 581 25.44 10.82 -31.15
C LEU A 581 25.99 10.48 -32.54
N GLY A 582 25.30 10.90 -33.61
CA GLY A 582 25.77 10.72 -34.98
C GLY A 582 27.12 11.37 -35.22
N LYS A 583 27.28 12.64 -34.85
CA LYS A 583 28.55 13.39 -35.04
C LYS A 583 29.70 12.82 -34.20
N MET A 584 29.44 12.34 -32.98
CA MET A 584 30.44 11.67 -32.14
C MET A 584 30.92 10.35 -32.77
N LEU A 585 29.99 9.52 -33.27
CA LEU A 585 30.30 8.25 -33.93
C LEU A 585 31.07 8.47 -35.24
N GLU A 586 30.74 9.49 -36.03
CA GLU A 586 31.46 9.86 -37.25
C GLU A 586 32.93 10.22 -36.99
N HIS A 587 33.23 10.78 -35.81
CA HIS A 587 34.60 11.11 -35.41
C HIS A 587 35.29 9.96 -34.65
N GLY A 588 34.61 8.84 -34.40
CA GLY A 588 35.15 7.65 -33.74
C GLY A 588 35.16 7.73 -32.22
N ILE A 589 34.21 8.45 -31.62
CA ILE A 589 34.02 8.59 -30.17
C ILE A 589 32.74 7.85 -29.77
N ASP A 590 32.88 6.82 -28.94
CA ASP A 590 31.75 6.05 -28.40
C ASP A 590 31.06 6.80 -27.26
N PHE A 591 29.74 6.60 -27.08
CA PHE A 591 28.97 7.20 -25.99
C PHE A 591 28.19 6.15 -25.20
N THR A 592 28.37 6.11 -23.88
CA THR A 592 27.76 5.12 -22.98
C THR A 592 26.81 5.78 -21.99
N LEU A 593 25.53 5.38 -22.00
CA LEU A 593 24.50 5.89 -21.09
C LEU A 593 24.55 5.20 -19.72
N LYS A 594 24.58 5.98 -18.64
CA LYS A 594 24.72 5.48 -17.27
C LYS A 594 23.40 5.01 -16.63
N ASP A 595 22.26 5.56 -17.06
CA ASP A 595 20.90 5.19 -16.61
C ASP A 595 19.87 5.24 -17.76
N ALA A 596 18.74 4.53 -17.64
CA ALA A 596 17.73 4.42 -18.70
C ALA A 596 16.78 5.63 -18.72
N ILE A 597 17.15 6.71 -19.41
CA ILE A 597 16.23 7.80 -19.80
C ILE A 597 16.44 8.22 -21.27
N ILE A 598 15.31 8.27 -21.98
CA ILE A 598 14.88 8.91 -23.24
C ILE A 598 15.97 9.45 -24.19
N LEU A 599 16.07 8.84 -25.40
CA LEU A 599 16.48 9.53 -26.63
C LEU A 599 15.33 10.49 -27.02
N SER A 600 15.51 11.80 -26.89
CA SER A 600 14.51 12.78 -27.30
C SER A 600 14.62 13.03 -28.80
N ASP A 601 13.60 12.65 -29.57
CA ASP A 601 13.47 12.96 -31.00
C ASP A 601 12.82 14.35 -31.26
N VAL A 602 12.89 15.28 -30.30
CA VAL A 602 12.25 16.59 -30.45
C VAL A 602 13.27 17.60 -30.98
N LEU A 603 13.25 17.78 -32.30
CA LEU A 603 13.76 18.98 -32.95
C LEU A 603 12.89 20.17 -32.55
N SER A 604 13.46 21.10 -31.79
CA SER A 604 13.17 22.53 -31.91
C SER A 604 14.41 23.30 -31.45
N PRO A 605 14.93 24.24 -32.25
CA PRO A 605 16.19 24.91 -31.95
C PRO A 605 16.00 25.90 -30.80
N PRO A 606 16.84 25.89 -29.75
CA PRO A 606 16.99 27.05 -28.90
C PRO A 606 17.68 28.15 -29.72
N VAL A 607 17.06 29.32 -29.73
CA VAL A 607 17.57 30.56 -30.30
C VAL A 607 19.03 30.78 -29.88
N HIS A 608 19.93 30.90 -30.85
CA HIS A 608 21.32 31.31 -30.62
C HIS A 608 21.35 32.66 -29.91
N LEU A 609 21.70 32.69 -28.63
CA LEU A 609 22.28 33.89 -28.02
C LEU A 609 23.70 34.04 -28.57
N ARG A 610 23.88 35.03 -29.45
CA ARG A 610 25.22 35.42 -29.92
C ARG A 610 25.99 36.01 -28.74
N GLU A 611 27.06 35.36 -28.33
CA GLU A 611 28.17 36.02 -27.63
C GLU A 611 29.42 35.94 -28.51
N SER A 612 29.84 37.12 -28.98
CA SER A 612 30.82 37.36 -30.04
C SER A 612 32.20 37.81 -29.53
N THR A 613 32.60 37.47 -28.30
CA THR A 613 33.87 37.97 -27.73
C THR A 613 34.62 36.97 -26.84
N LEU A 614 34.43 35.65 -27.02
CA LEU A 614 35.18 34.63 -26.26
C LEU A 614 36.17 33.86 -27.16
N PRO A 615 37.37 33.50 -26.66
CA PRO A 615 38.33 32.65 -27.38
C PRO A 615 37.70 31.32 -27.80
N GLN A 616 38.25 30.59 -28.78
CA GLN A 616 37.76 29.25 -29.13
C GLN A 616 38.24 28.15 -28.16
N GLU A 617 39.34 28.42 -27.47
CA GLU A 617 40.02 27.53 -26.54
C GLU A 617 40.64 28.38 -25.43
N ALA A 618 40.54 27.91 -24.19
CA ALA A 618 41.17 28.58 -23.06
C ALA A 618 41.66 27.53 -22.04
N THR A 619 42.90 27.71 -21.61
CA THR A 619 43.50 27.01 -20.47
C THR A 619 43.40 27.95 -19.30
N VAL A 620 42.75 27.52 -18.21
CA VAL A 620 42.50 28.41 -17.07
C VAL A 620 42.75 27.65 -15.78
N ASP A 621 43.59 28.20 -14.91
CA ASP A 621 43.72 27.70 -13.55
C ASP A 621 42.42 27.96 -12.77
N THR A 622 42.06 27.02 -11.92
CA THR A 622 40.94 27.04 -10.98
C THR A 622 40.74 28.36 -10.22
N ILE A 623 41.83 29.08 -9.92
CA ILE A 623 41.80 30.37 -9.22
C ILE A 623 41.35 31.52 -10.15
N GLU A 624 41.88 31.59 -11.37
CA GLU A 624 41.48 32.61 -12.35
C GLU A 624 40.07 32.38 -12.88
N LEU A 625 39.62 31.12 -12.95
CA LEU A 625 38.27 30.73 -13.36
C LEU A 625 37.19 31.42 -12.49
N ALA A 626 37.40 31.46 -11.18
CA ALA A 626 36.48 32.10 -10.24
C ALA A 626 36.41 33.63 -10.40
N SER A 627 37.50 34.24 -10.92
CA SER A 627 37.59 35.67 -11.19
C SER A 627 36.95 36.03 -12.53
N PHE A 628 37.18 35.23 -13.57
CA PHE A 628 36.64 35.41 -14.92
C PHE A 628 35.10 35.43 -14.95
N PHE A 629 34.44 34.50 -14.25
CA PHE A 629 32.97 34.43 -14.18
C PHE A 629 32.32 35.40 -13.18
N LYS A 630 33.12 36.14 -12.41
CA LYS A 630 32.61 37.19 -11.51
C LYS A 630 32.29 38.49 -12.24
N GLY A 631 32.85 38.69 -13.44
CA GLY A 631 32.74 39.92 -14.22
C GLY A 631 31.61 39.98 -15.24
N THR A 632 31.02 38.85 -15.65
CA THR A 632 29.97 38.79 -16.68
C THR A 632 28.57 38.91 -16.06
N ARG A 633 27.90 40.04 -16.32
CA ARG A 633 26.50 40.30 -15.92
C ARG A 633 25.54 39.66 -16.94
N SER A 634 25.20 38.39 -16.75
CA SER A 634 24.00 37.78 -17.33
C SER A 634 23.55 36.59 -16.46
N VAL A 635 22.26 36.26 -16.54
CA VAL A 635 21.43 35.29 -15.78
C VAL A 635 22.21 34.11 -15.16
N PRO A 636 21.93 33.69 -13.90
CA PRO A 636 22.71 32.66 -13.24
C PRO A 636 22.55 31.31 -13.93
N ILE A 637 23.64 30.86 -14.57
CA ILE A 637 23.88 29.47 -14.98
C ILE A 637 24.63 28.80 -13.83
N PRO A 638 24.08 27.75 -13.18
CA PRO A 638 24.85 26.97 -12.23
C PRO A 638 24.84 25.47 -12.57
N CYS A 639 25.93 24.97 -13.14
CA CYS A 639 26.51 23.70 -12.70
C CYS A 639 28.04 23.80 -12.65
N MET A 640 28.63 23.35 -11.53
CA MET A 640 29.87 22.56 -11.46
C MET A 640 30.36 22.47 -10.00
N LYS A 641 30.15 21.32 -9.36
CA LYS A 641 31.08 20.76 -8.36
C LYS A 641 31.07 19.23 -8.49
N LEU A 642 32.27 18.69 -8.69
CA LEU A 642 32.58 17.31 -9.06
C LEU A 642 32.33 16.31 -7.92
N SER A 643 31.41 15.38 -8.15
CA SER A 643 31.49 14.00 -7.63
C SER A 643 30.83 13.06 -8.64
N CYS A 644 31.34 13.05 -9.88
CA CYS A 644 30.91 12.16 -10.96
C CYS A 644 32.08 11.34 -11.50
N GLY A 645 31.83 10.06 -11.75
CA GLY A 645 32.34 9.32 -12.91
C GLY A 645 33.86 9.09 -12.98
N SER A 646 34.27 7.85 -12.75
CA SER A 646 35.59 7.39 -13.17
C SER A 646 35.65 7.34 -14.70
N ILE A 647 36.61 8.04 -15.30
CA ILE A 647 37.09 7.73 -16.66
C ILE A 647 38.01 6.53 -16.51
N VAL A 648 37.59 5.36 -16.99
CA VAL A 648 38.39 4.12 -16.91
C VAL A 648 38.72 3.66 -18.33
N PRO A 649 40.00 3.66 -18.74
CA PRO A 649 40.38 3.06 -20.01
C PRO A 649 40.48 1.54 -19.85
N LEU A 650 39.40 0.76 -20.09
CA LEU A 650 39.48 -0.70 -19.98
C LEU A 650 38.65 -1.48 -21.02
N LYS A 651 39.41 -2.19 -21.87
CA LYS A 651 39.13 -3.45 -22.58
C LYS A 651 37.72 -4.07 -22.40
N LYS A 652 36.93 -3.98 -23.48
CA LYS A 652 35.86 -4.88 -23.96
C LYS A 652 35.19 -5.80 -22.92
N GLN A 653 34.02 -5.41 -22.38
CA GLN A 653 32.86 -6.30 -22.19
C GLN A 653 31.52 -5.51 -22.17
N PRO A 654 30.44 -5.94 -22.88
CA PRO A 654 29.21 -5.15 -23.03
C PRO A 654 28.12 -5.46 -21.97
N LEU A 655 27.42 -4.42 -21.50
CA LEU A 655 26.23 -4.46 -20.61
C LEU A 655 24.91 -4.33 -21.42
N ARG A 656 23.90 -5.15 -21.12
CA ARG A 656 22.57 -5.20 -21.78
C ARG A 656 21.47 -4.52 -20.94
N LEU A 657 20.54 -3.81 -21.60
CA LEU A 657 19.29 -3.20 -21.08
C LEU A 657 18.44 -4.16 -20.21
N GLN A 658 18.01 -3.77 -19.00
CA GLN A 658 17.30 -4.67 -18.06
C GLN A 658 15.78 -4.74 -18.32
N GLN A 659 15.32 -5.93 -18.76
CA GLN A 659 13.92 -6.36 -18.74
C GLN A 659 13.41 -6.55 -17.29
N ASN A 660 12.08 -6.48 -17.06
CA ASN A 660 11.46 -6.86 -15.78
C ASN A 660 11.91 -8.28 -15.37
N ALA A 661 12.72 -8.36 -14.31
CA ALA A 661 13.40 -9.58 -13.88
C ALA A 661 12.47 -10.78 -13.62
N TYR A 662 11.21 -10.55 -13.25
CA TYR A 662 10.22 -11.62 -13.01
C TYR A 662 9.50 -12.09 -14.28
N MET A 663 9.72 -11.41 -15.40
CA MET A 663 9.23 -11.78 -16.73
C MET A 663 10.33 -12.43 -17.58
N THR A 664 11.45 -12.79 -16.95
CA THR A 664 12.58 -13.47 -17.59
C THR A 664 12.32 -14.97 -17.69
N TYR A 665 12.73 -15.55 -18.83
CA TYR A 665 12.66 -16.99 -19.09
C TYR A 665 14.06 -17.54 -19.35
N PRO A 666 14.77 -18.00 -18.30
CA PRO A 666 16.05 -18.67 -18.48
C PRO A 666 15.91 -19.92 -19.37
N GLU A 667 16.83 -20.08 -20.33
CA GLU A 667 16.78 -21.20 -21.28
C GLU A 667 17.19 -22.54 -20.67
N SER A 668 17.94 -22.50 -19.55
CA SER A 668 18.45 -23.67 -18.83
C SER A 668 17.97 -23.66 -17.37
N PRO A 669 17.92 -24.84 -16.71
CA PRO A 669 17.64 -24.92 -15.28
C PRO A 669 18.58 -24.01 -14.47
N MET A 670 18.01 -23.16 -13.63
CA MET A 670 18.74 -22.21 -12.78
C MET A 670 18.86 -22.72 -11.35
N ARG A 671 19.74 -22.13 -10.55
CA ARG A 671 19.87 -22.48 -9.12
C ARG A 671 18.77 -21.81 -8.30
N PHE A 672 18.25 -22.52 -7.31
CA PHE A 672 17.43 -21.93 -6.25
C PHE A 672 17.93 -22.33 -4.86
N VAL A 673 17.56 -21.52 -3.87
CA VAL A 673 17.71 -21.82 -2.46
C VAL A 673 16.40 -21.50 -1.74
N LEU A 674 16.07 -22.27 -0.71
CA LEU A 674 15.05 -21.96 0.27
C LEU A 674 15.73 -21.75 1.61
N GLN A 675 15.76 -20.51 2.07
CA GLN A 675 16.37 -20.11 3.34
C GLN A 675 15.31 -19.82 4.38
N PHE A 676 15.52 -20.22 5.63
CA PHE A 676 14.73 -19.72 6.74
C PHE A 676 15.40 -18.51 7.34
N HIS A 677 14.60 -17.47 7.50
CA HIS A 677 14.99 -16.24 8.13
C HIS A 677 14.36 -16.15 9.52
N VAL A 678 15.19 -16.33 10.54
CA VAL A 678 14.82 -16.32 11.95
C VAL A 678 15.09 -14.95 12.55
N ARG A 679 14.09 -14.37 13.23
CA ARG A 679 14.21 -13.14 14.02
C ARG A 679 13.38 -13.29 15.30
N GLY A 680 14.06 -13.49 16.43
CA GLY A 680 13.40 -13.93 17.66
C GLY A 680 12.61 -15.22 17.44
N LEU A 681 11.36 -15.27 17.91
CA LEU A 681 10.48 -16.43 17.68
C LEU A 681 9.91 -16.51 16.26
N SER A 682 10.05 -15.48 15.43
CA SER A 682 9.49 -15.44 14.07
C SER A 682 10.40 -16.17 13.10
N VAL A 683 9.80 -16.96 12.21
CA VAL A 683 10.50 -17.62 11.11
C VAL A 683 9.68 -17.46 9.84
N HIS A 684 10.34 -17.12 8.73
CA HIS A 684 9.73 -17.15 7.40
C HIS A 684 10.71 -17.75 6.39
N GLY A 685 10.19 -18.33 5.31
CA GLY A 685 10.99 -18.95 4.27
C GLY A 685 11.23 -18.02 3.09
N ASP A 686 12.46 -17.76 2.71
CA ASP A 686 12.84 -17.03 1.51
C ASP A 686 13.23 -18.02 0.40
N LEU A 687 12.39 -18.15 -0.62
CA LEU A 687 12.70 -18.85 -1.86
C LEU A 687 13.39 -17.88 -2.84
N ARG A 688 14.66 -18.11 -3.16
CA ARG A 688 15.45 -17.27 -4.07
C ARG A 688 15.93 -18.10 -5.25
N MET A 689 15.92 -17.52 -6.44
CA MET A 689 16.14 -18.21 -7.72
C MET A 689 16.99 -17.33 -8.64
N ALA A 690 18.08 -17.87 -9.18
CA ALA A 690 18.84 -17.18 -10.21
C ALA A 690 18.01 -17.03 -11.48
N ILE A 691 18.17 -15.90 -12.17
CA ILE A 691 17.66 -15.68 -13.53
C ILE A 691 18.79 -15.43 -14.54
N SER A 692 19.98 -15.08 -14.05
CA SER A 692 21.22 -14.97 -14.82
C SER A 692 22.42 -15.25 -13.90
N LYS A 693 23.64 -15.15 -14.43
CA LYS A 693 24.87 -15.22 -13.63
C LYS A 693 25.04 -14.03 -12.67
N SER A 694 24.38 -12.90 -12.94
CA SER A 694 24.53 -11.65 -12.18
C SER A 694 23.26 -11.23 -11.43
N GLN A 695 22.13 -11.92 -11.62
CA GLN A 695 20.85 -11.52 -11.07
C GLN A 695 20.01 -12.72 -10.60
N ALA A 696 19.35 -12.52 -9.45
CA ALA A 696 18.40 -13.43 -8.85
C ALA A 696 17.10 -12.70 -8.47
N ILE A 697 16.02 -13.46 -8.34
CA ILE A 697 14.70 -13.01 -7.88
C ILE A 697 14.26 -13.89 -6.71
N GLY A 698 13.20 -13.51 -5.99
CA GLY A 698 12.70 -14.37 -4.92
C GLY A 698 11.31 -14.05 -4.37
N TRP A 699 10.86 -14.93 -3.50
CA TRP A 699 9.58 -14.88 -2.80
C TRP A 699 9.79 -15.15 -1.32
N THR A 700 9.26 -14.29 -0.47
CA THR A 700 9.16 -14.53 0.97
C THR A 700 7.86 -15.30 1.22
N LEU A 701 7.99 -16.58 1.56
CA LEU A 701 6.94 -17.52 1.92
C LEU A 701 6.64 -17.41 3.42
N ASN A 702 5.42 -17.03 3.78
CA ASN A 702 4.95 -16.98 5.17
C ASN A 702 4.57 -18.38 5.69
N ALA A 703 5.51 -19.32 5.57
CA ALA A 703 5.44 -20.69 6.05
C ALA A 703 6.46 -20.91 7.19
N GLY A 704 6.17 -21.85 8.09
CA GLY A 704 7.02 -22.09 9.25
C GLY A 704 7.03 -20.95 10.27
N LYS A 705 5.93 -20.18 10.37
CA LYS A 705 5.77 -18.85 11.02
C LYS A 705 6.50 -18.62 12.34
N SER A 706 6.79 -19.65 13.12
CA SER A 706 7.42 -19.49 14.42
C SER A 706 8.16 -20.73 14.95
N LEU A 707 9.19 -20.48 15.77
CA LEU A 707 9.87 -21.50 16.58
C LEU A 707 9.04 -21.99 17.77
N VAL A 708 7.92 -21.33 18.09
CA VAL A 708 7.10 -21.58 19.29
C VAL A 708 6.76 -23.05 19.47
N ARG A 709 6.24 -23.75 18.45
CA ARG A 709 5.82 -25.15 18.60
C ARG A 709 7.01 -26.06 18.90
N VAL A 710 8.12 -25.87 18.19
CA VAL A 710 9.34 -26.67 18.36
C VAL A 710 9.95 -26.47 19.74
N LEU A 711 9.93 -25.23 20.25
CA LEU A 711 10.41 -24.91 21.58
C LEU A 711 9.48 -25.46 22.66
N LEU A 712 8.16 -25.34 22.51
CA LEU A 712 7.20 -25.89 23.47
C LEU A 712 7.34 -27.40 23.64
N LYS A 713 7.68 -28.15 22.59
CA LYS A 713 8.00 -29.60 22.71
C LYS A 713 9.18 -29.91 23.63
N ARG A 714 10.03 -28.91 23.92
CA ARG A 714 11.21 -29.02 24.79
C ARG A 714 10.97 -28.44 26.19
N VAL A 715 9.86 -27.72 26.39
CA VAL A 715 9.48 -27.19 27.71
C VAL A 715 8.88 -28.31 28.56
N PRO A 716 9.28 -28.46 29.84
CA PRO A 716 8.66 -29.40 30.77
C PRO A 716 7.13 -29.30 30.83
N THR A 717 6.46 -30.43 30.99
CA THR A 717 4.99 -30.53 30.87
C THR A 717 4.24 -29.76 31.96
N ASP A 718 4.79 -29.73 33.18
CA ASP A 718 4.35 -28.90 34.31
C ASP A 718 4.35 -27.42 33.96
N MET A 719 5.46 -26.87 33.46
CA MET A 719 5.56 -25.47 33.05
C MET A 719 4.59 -25.10 31.91
N ARG A 720 4.34 -26.04 30.98
CA ARG A 720 3.34 -25.84 29.91
C ARG A 720 1.92 -25.80 30.47
N LYS A 721 1.59 -26.69 31.42
CA LYS A 721 0.27 -26.73 32.07
C LYS A 721 0.00 -25.45 32.86
N GLU A 722 0.99 -24.92 33.58
CA GLU A 722 0.90 -23.62 34.27
C GLU A 722 0.58 -22.48 33.30
N ALA A 723 1.15 -22.52 32.11
CA ALA A 723 0.87 -21.57 31.02
C ALA A 723 -0.48 -21.82 30.32
N GLY A 724 -1.27 -22.82 30.73
CA GLY A 724 -2.55 -23.17 30.11
C GLY A 724 -2.41 -23.87 28.75
N ILE A 725 -1.28 -24.55 28.51
CA ILE A 725 -0.95 -25.23 27.25
C ILE A 725 -0.83 -26.73 27.51
N THR A 726 -1.66 -27.52 26.84
CA THR A 726 -1.65 -28.99 26.92
C THR A 726 -0.75 -29.61 25.83
N ASP A 727 -0.40 -30.89 25.98
CA ASP A 727 0.32 -31.63 24.92
C ASP A 727 -0.50 -31.72 23.62
N SER A 728 -1.83 -31.84 23.74
CA SER A 728 -2.74 -31.80 22.59
C SER A 728 -2.70 -30.44 21.89
N ASP A 729 -2.63 -29.34 22.64
CA ASP A 729 -2.50 -28.00 22.06
C ASP A 729 -1.22 -27.85 21.23
N VAL A 730 -0.09 -28.32 21.77
CA VAL A 730 1.20 -28.27 21.07
C VAL A 730 1.20 -29.15 19.82
N LYS A 731 0.41 -30.23 19.78
CA LYS A 731 0.32 -31.11 18.62
C LYS A 731 -0.67 -30.62 17.56
N ASN A 732 -1.84 -30.16 17.97
CA ASN A 732 -3.01 -30.06 17.09
C ASN A 732 -3.46 -28.61 16.81
N LEU A 733 -3.17 -27.64 17.68
CA LEU A 733 -3.60 -26.26 17.43
C LEU A 733 -2.80 -25.64 16.29
N ALA A 734 -3.45 -24.80 15.49
CA ALA A 734 -2.76 -23.93 14.55
C ALA A 734 -1.84 -22.94 15.31
N LEU A 735 -0.69 -22.59 14.72
CA LEU A 735 0.29 -21.68 15.34
C LEU A 735 -0.33 -20.35 15.81
N ARG A 736 -1.33 -19.82 15.08
CA ARG A 736 -2.04 -18.58 15.46
C ARG A 736 -2.77 -18.72 16.80
N ASP A 737 -3.38 -19.89 17.03
CA ASP A 737 -4.22 -20.15 18.21
C ASP A 737 -3.34 -20.58 19.39
N LEU A 738 -2.24 -21.28 19.12
CA LEU A 738 -1.18 -21.53 20.10
C LEU A 738 -0.53 -20.20 20.57
N SER A 739 -0.31 -19.26 19.65
CA SER A 739 0.19 -17.91 20.00
C SER A 739 -0.82 -17.11 20.84
N LYS A 740 -2.12 -17.24 20.58
CA LYS A 740 -3.16 -16.63 21.45
C LYS A 740 -3.07 -17.16 22.88
N LYS A 741 -2.92 -18.48 23.07
CA LYS A 741 -2.75 -19.08 24.41
C LYS A 741 -1.52 -18.52 25.13
N LEU A 742 -0.41 -18.34 24.42
CA LEU A 742 0.81 -17.72 24.94
C LEU A 742 0.70 -16.22 25.26
N ASN A 743 -0.31 -15.52 24.74
CA ASN A 743 -0.53 -14.08 25.00
C ASN A 743 -1.50 -13.81 26.17
N THR A 744 -2.05 -14.87 26.78
CA THR A 744 -2.87 -14.78 28.00
C THR A 744 -2.03 -14.41 29.23
N VAL A 745 -2.68 -13.99 30.32
CA VAL A 745 -1.99 -13.66 31.58
C VAL A 745 -1.13 -14.84 32.08
N LYS A 746 -1.65 -16.08 31.98
CA LYS A 746 -0.92 -17.31 32.35
C LYS A 746 0.20 -17.68 31.37
N GLY A 747 -0.01 -17.45 30.07
CA GLY A 747 0.97 -17.82 29.03
C GLY A 747 2.12 -16.83 28.82
N ARG A 748 1.94 -15.54 29.15
CA ARG A 748 2.92 -14.47 28.92
C ARG A 748 4.30 -14.72 29.55
N PRO A 749 4.42 -15.22 30.80
CA PRO A 749 5.72 -15.52 31.38
C PRO A 749 6.52 -16.53 30.56
N LEU A 750 5.88 -17.64 30.15
CA LEU A 750 6.50 -18.65 29.30
C LEU A 750 6.85 -18.08 27.92
N HIS A 751 5.98 -17.26 27.33
CA HIS A 751 6.25 -16.61 26.06
C HIS A 751 7.48 -15.68 26.12
N LYS A 752 7.65 -14.92 27.22
CA LYS A 752 8.84 -14.08 27.45
C LYS A 752 10.10 -14.92 27.63
N ALA A 753 10.02 -16.02 28.37
CA ALA A 753 11.13 -16.95 28.55
C ALA A 753 11.61 -17.53 27.22
N LEU A 754 10.69 -18.02 26.38
CA LEU A 754 10.99 -18.56 25.05
C LEU A 754 11.67 -17.52 24.13
N LYS A 755 11.23 -16.25 24.17
CA LYS A 755 11.87 -15.17 23.40
C LYS A 755 13.31 -14.94 23.83
N LYS A 756 13.55 -14.93 25.15
CA LYS A 756 14.88 -14.73 25.72
C LYS A 756 15.80 -15.90 25.36
N GLU A 757 15.34 -17.13 25.55
CA GLU A 757 16.10 -18.34 25.24
C GLU A 757 16.62 -18.31 23.79
N VAL A 758 15.76 -17.98 22.82
CA VAL A 758 16.15 -17.92 21.40
C VAL A 758 17.25 -16.90 21.11
N GLN A 759 17.34 -15.80 21.85
CA GLN A 759 18.42 -14.81 21.67
C GLN A 759 19.78 -15.35 22.14
N GLU A 760 19.77 -16.23 23.14
CA GLU A 760 20.97 -16.80 23.75
C GLU A 760 21.49 -18.03 22.98
N LEU A 761 20.68 -18.61 22.10
CA LEU A 761 21.08 -19.77 21.29
C LEU A 761 22.13 -19.42 20.23
N SER A 762 23.07 -20.36 20.06
CA SER A 762 24.06 -20.34 18.98
C SER A 762 23.41 -20.65 17.62
N PHE A 763 24.08 -20.23 16.54
CA PHE A 763 23.67 -20.51 15.16
C PHE A 763 23.45 -22.01 14.89
N LYS A 764 24.26 -22.90 15.49
CA LYS A 764 24.11 -24.36 15.37
C LYS A 764 22.82 -24.85 16.04
N GLN A 765 22.50 -24.35 17.23
CA GLN A 765 21.27 -24.71 17.94
C GLN A 765 20.02 -24.23 17.21
N ILE A 766 20.04 -23.00 16.67
CA ILE A 766 18.93 -22.49 15.84
C ILE A 766 18.78 -23.32 14.57
N ARG A 767 19.88 -23.72 13.91
CA ARG A 767 19.83 -24.65 12.75
C ARG A 767 19.09 -25.95 13.08
N THR A 768 19.35 -26.53 14.25
CA THR A 768 18.62 -27.72 14.71
C THR A 768 17.14 -27.44 14.94
N LEU A 769 16.79 -26.29 15.53
CA LEU A 769 15.39 -25.90 15.78
C LEU A 769 14.59 -25.67 14.48
N VAL A 770 15.17 -24.98 13.50
CA VAL A 770 14.50 -24.77 12.21
C VAL A 770 14.33 -26.07 11.41
N GLY A 771 15.18 -27.08 11.66
CA GLY A 771 14.94 -28.44 11.18
C GLY A 771 13.64 -29.05 11.72
N GLY A 772 13.30 -28.77 12.98
CA GLY A 772 12.02 -29.12 13.56
C GLY A 772 10.85 -28.37 12.90
N VAL A 773 11.02 -27.08 12.61
CA VAL A 773 10.00 -26.28 11.89
C VAL A 773 9.74 -26.84 10.49
N TRP A 774 10.80 -27.26 9.79
CA TRP A 774 10.65 -27.92 8.48
C TRP A 774 9.73 -29.15 8.57
N LYS A 775 10.04 -30.06 9.49
CA LYS A 775 9.29 -31.30 9.70
C LYS A 775 7.84 -31.05 10.13
N ASP A 776 7.64 -30.15 11.09
CA ASP A 776 6.34 -29.93 11.71
C ASP A 776 5.40 -29.05 10.87
N GLU A 777 5.94 -28.12 10.09
CA GLU A 777 5.13 -27.08 9.44
C GLU A 777 5.26 -27.08 7.91
N ILE A 778 6.44 -27.40 7.34
CA ILE A 778 6.64 -27.37 5.88
C ILE A 778 6.28 -28.69 5.22
N GLU A 779 6.71 -29.83 5.75
CA GLU A 779 6.39 -31.14 5.16
C GLU A 779 4.87 -31.37 5.00
N PRO A 780 4.00 -31.01 5.97
CA PRO A 780 2.55 -31.08 5.78
C PRO A 780 2.04 -30.18 4.65
N ILE A 781 2.58 -28.96 4.51
CA ILE A 781 2.22 -28.03 3.42
C ILE A 781 2.65 -28.60 2.06
N LEU A 782 3.80 -29.26 2.00
CA LEU A 782 4.24 -29.95 0.78
C LEU A 782 3.32 -31.14 0.47
N ALA A 783 2.81 -31.86 1.47
CA ALA A 783 1.90 -32.98 1.27
C ALA A 783 0.49 -32.55 0.80
N ASP A 784 0.02 -31.35 1.18
CA ASP A 784 -1.32 -30.86 0.85
C ASP A 784 -1.34 -29.88 -0.35
N PRO A 785 -1.87 -30.27 -1.53
CA PRO A 785 -1.99 -29.38 -2.69
C PRO A 785 -2.97 -28.20 -2.49
N ASN A 786 -3.83 -28.28 -1.47
CA ASN A 786 -4.77 -27.21 -1.13
C ASN A 786 -4.14 -26.16 -0.20
N ALA A 787 -3.04 -26.49 0.49
CA ALA A 787 -2.35 -25.57 1.37
C ALA A 787 -1.88 -24.32 0.60
N LYS A 788 -2.34 -23.15 1.04
CA LYS A 788 -1.95 -21.85 0.47
C LYS A 788 -1.06 -21.11 1.44
N ILE A 789 0.06 -20.62 0.92
CA ILE A 789 1.06 -19.87 1.67
C ILE A 789 0.91 -18.41 1.27
N LEU A 790 0.72 -17.52 2.25
CA LEU A 790 0.80 -16.08 2.00
C LEU A 790 2.24 -15.73 1.65
N THR A 791 2.42 -14.97 0.57
CA THR A 791 3.74 -14.76 -0.04
C THR A 791 3.96 -13.28 -0.33
N GLN A 792 5.21 -12.84 -0.31
CA GLN A 792 5.62 -11.48 -0.69
C GLN A 792 6.74 -11.53 -1.73
N LYS A 793 6.70 -10.60 -2.69
CA LYS A 793 7.70 -10.51 -3.76
C LYS A 793 8.97 -9.82 -3.23
N LYS A 794 10.15 -10.38 -3.50
CA LYS A 794 11.44 -9.74 -3.17
C LYS A 794 11.91 -8.83 -4.31
N ALA A 795 12.75 -7.84 -4.01
CA ALA A 795 13.44 -7.07 -5.05
C ALA A 795 14.46 -7.97 -5.78
N PRO A 796 14.80 -7.70 -7.06
CA PRO A 796 15.92 -8.36 -7.72
C PRO A 796 17.20 -8.17 -6.91
N MET A 797 18.00 -9.22 -6.79
CA MET A 797 19.15 -9.27 -5.89
C MET A 797 20.33 -9.98 -6.55
N SER A 798 21.52 -9.85 -5.95
CA SER A 798 22.70 -10.59 -6.38
C SER A 798 22.53 -12.10 -6.15
N PRO A 799 22.98 -12.97 -7.08
CA PRO A 799 23.01 -14.42 -6.88
C PRO A 799 23.84 -14.86 -5.66
N VAL A 800 24.68 -14.00 -5.08
CA VAL A 800 25.40 -14.27 -3.81
C VAL A 800 24.44 -14.70 -2.69
N TRP A 801 23.21 -14.19 -2.68
CA TRP A 801 22.18 -14.56 -1.70
C TRP A 801 21.77 -16.04 -1.76
N LEU A 802 22.06 -16.75 -2.86
CA LEU A 802 21.80 -18.19 -3.01
C LEU A 802 22.70 -19.06 -2.12
N ASP A 803 23.86 -18.53 -1.75
CA ASP A 803 24.88 -19.20 -0.95
C ASP A 803 25.06 -18.57 0.44
N TYR A 804 24.34 -17.47 0.72
CA TYR A 804 24.51 -16.69 1.93
C TYR A 804 23.83 -17.33 3.16
N GLU A 805 24.63 -17.66 4.17
CA GLU A 805 24.17 -18.23 5.44
C GLU A 805 24.98 -17.61 6.57
N ALA A 806 24.32 -16.82 7.44
CA ALA A 806 24.99 -16.03 8.46
C ALA A 806 24.07 -15.59 9.60
N GLU A 807 24.69 -15.25 10.73
CA GLU A 807 24.09 -14.41 11.77
C GLU A 807 24.23 -12.94 11.39
N ILE A 808 23.15 -12.19 11.55
CA ILE A 808 23.02 -10.78 11.15
C ILE A 808 22.83 -9.96 12.43
N PRO A 809 23.71 -8.99 12.72
CA PRO A 809 23.62 -8.20 13.95
C PRO A 809 22.35 -7.31 13.95
N PRO A 810 21.81 -6.95 15.13
CA PRO A 810 20.72 -5.98 15.25
C PRO A 810 21.01 -4.69 14.46
N GLY A 811 19.98 -4.13 13.83
CA GLY A 811 20.07 -2.93 13.00
C GLY A 811 20.55 -3.17 11.56
N ALA A 812 21.18 -4.31 11.25
CA ALA A 812 21.59 -4.64 9.88
C ALA A 812 20.43 -5.19 9.03
N VAL A 813 20.56 -5.10 7.70
CA VAL A 813 19.57 -5.61 6.75
C VAL A 813 19.40 -7.12 6.93
N GLY A 814 18.26 -7.53 7.47
CA GLY A 814 17.99 -8.91 7.85
C GLY A 814 17.92 -9.16 9.36
N ALA A 815 18.05 -8.14 10.21
CA ALA A 815 17.75 -8.21 11.64
C ALA A 815 16.52 -7.34 11.98
N THR A 816 16.16 -7.18 13.26
CA THR A 816 15.35 -6.03 13.70
C THR A 816 16.28 -4.99 14.33
N SER A 817 15.78 -3.82 14.72
CA SER A 817 16.57 -2.82 15.47
C SER A 817 17.19 -3.40 16.74
N GLU A 818 16.52 -4.39 17.35
CA GLU A 818 16.87 -4.92 18.69
C GLU A 818 17.32 -6.39 18.67
N LEU A 819 16.83 -7.21 17.73
CA LEU A 819 17.05 -8.66 17.71
C LEU A 819 17.91 -9.04 16.52
N LYS A 820 18.90 -9.91 16.78
CA LYS A 820 19.73 -10.50 15.73
C LYS A 820 18.88 -11.33 14.76
N GLY A 821 19.25 -11.29 13.49
CA GLY A 821 18.68 -12.13 12.44
C GLY A 821 19.57 -13.34 12.17
N GLN A 822 18.98 -14.44 11.72
CA GLN A 822 19.76 -15.59 11.24
C GLN A 822 19.15 -16.10 9.93
N LEU A 823 19.99 -16.25 8.91
CA LEU A 823 19.63 -16.83 7.63
C LEU A 823 20.23 -18.23 7.53
N ILE A 824 19.37 -19.24 7.35
CA ILE A 824 19.76 -20.66 7.33
C ILE A 824 19.22 -21.31 6.07
N ILE A 825 20.08 -21.93 5.27
CA ILE A 825 19.71 -22.65 4.06
C ILE A 825 19.05 -23.98 4.45
N MET A 826 17.77 -24.12 4.10
CA MET A 826 16.99 -25.33 4.40
C MET A 826 17.00 -26.32 3.24
N ASP A 827 16.95 -25.81 2.02
CA ASP A 827 17.01 -26.62 0.80
C ASP A 827 17.66 -25.83 -0.34
N LYS A 828 18.22 -26.54 -1.32
CA LYS A 828 18.80 -25.97 -2.54
C LYS A 828 18.64 -26.95 -3.69
N GLY A 829 18.64 -26.43 -4.91
CA GLY A 829 18.51 -27.27 -6.09
C GLY A 829 18.38 -26.48 -7.39
N THR A 830 17.67 -27.06 -8.35
CA THR A 830 17.43 -26.44 -9.66
C THR A 830 15.98 -26.02 -9.85
N VAL A 831 15.76 -24.92 -10.56
CA VAL A 831 14.45 -24.39 -10.92
C VAL A 831 14.35 -24.16 -12.42
N GLU A 832 13.22 -24.55 -13.00
CA GLU A 832 12.84 -24.19 -14.37
C GLU A 832 11.61 -23.29 -14.35
N PHE A 833 11.55 -22.34 -15.27
CA PHE A 833 10.54 -21.29 -15.27
C PHE A 833 9.38 -21.66 -16.20
N GLY A 834 8.19 -21.73 -15.63
CA GLY A 834 6.93 -21.89 -16.35
C GLY A 834 6.35 -20.55 -16.78
N ALA A 835 5.03 -20.46 -16.92
CA ALA A 835 4.35 -19.23 -17.29
C ALA A 835 4.64 -18.08 -16.32
N GLN A 836 5.16 -16.97 -16.85
CA GLN A 836 5.34 -15.70 -16.15
C GLN A 836 4.31 -14.68 -16.68
N LYS A 837 3.51 -14.11 -15.77
CA LYS A 837 2.46 -13.13 -16.03
C LYS A 837 2.47 -12.11 -14.89
N ALA A 838 1.93 -10.92 -15.13
CA ALA A 838 1.90 -9.84 -14.13
C ALA A 838 1.27 -10.23 -12.77
N ALA A 839 0.34 -11.20 -12.75
CA ALA A 839 -0.36 -11.68 -11.56
C ALA A 839 -0.23 -13.20 -11.32
N PHE A 840 0.67 -13.88 -12.04
CA PHE A 840 0.82 -15.34 -11.99
C PHE A 840 2.24 -15.74 -12.40
N HIS A 841 2.93 -16.50 -11.55
CA HIS A 841 4.25 -17.03 -11.81
C HIS A 841 4.28 -18.52 -11.50
N GLU A 842 4.97 -19.28 -12.35
CA GLU A 842 5.05 -20.74 -12.26
C GLU A 842 6.52 -21.18 -12.27
N TYR A 843 6.85 -22.08 -11.35
CA TYR A 843 8.21 -22.60 -11.15
C TYR A 843 8.18 -24.11 -10.98
N PHE A 844 9.14 -24.81 -11.58
CA PHE A 844 9.34 -26.25 -11.45
C PHE A 844 10.62 -26.49 -10.65
N LEU A 845 10.48 -26.86 -9.39
CA LEU A 845 11.57 -27.00 -8.43
C LEU A 845 12.03 -28.47 -8.37
N LYS A 846 13.34 -28.67 -8.30
CA LYS A 846 13.99 -29.94 -7.98
C LYS A 846 15.04 -29.68 -6.89
N GLY A 847 14.65 -29.83 -5.63
CA GLY A 847 15.53 -29.67 -4.46
C GLY A 847 15.82 -30.99 -3.74
N ASN A 848 16.73 -30.94 -2.77
CA ASN A 848 17.13 -32.09 -1.98
C ASN A 848 16.05 -32.50 -0.97
N LYS A 849 15.35 -31.53 -0.38
CA LYS A 849 14.26 -31.77 0.58
C LYS A 849 12.88 -31.63 -0.04
N ILE A 850 12.67 -30.60 -0.88
CA ILE A 850 11.37 -30.33 -1.50
C ILE A 850 11.01 -31.33 -2.61
N GLY A 851 12.00 -32.09 -3.09
CA GLY A 851 11.83 -33.02 -4.20
C GLY A 851 11.50 -32.33 -5.52
N LYS A 852 10.80 -33.05 -6.42
CA LYS A 852 10.27 -32.50 -7.67
C LYS A 852 8.88 -31.96 -7.45
N ARG A 853 8.69 -30.64 -7.49
CA ARG A 853 7.40 -30.00 -7.24
C ARG A 853 7.18 -28.82 -8.18
N ARG A 854 5.93 -28.62 -8.57
CA ARG A 854 5.49 -27.41 -9.27
C ARG A 854 4.91 -26.42 -8.27
N LEU A 855 5.47 -25.22 -8.24
CA LEU A 855 5.06 -24.11 -7.42
C LEU A 855 4.36 -23.06 -8.29
N VAL A 856 3.18 -22.64 -7.86
CA VAL A 856 2.44 -21.53 -8.47
C VAL A 856 2.33 -20.39 -7.47
N VAL A 857 2.67 -19.18 -7.90
CA VAL A 857 2.51 -17.94 -7.14
C VAL A 857 1.51 -17.05 -7.88
N ARG A 858 0.36 -16.77 -7.26
CA ARG A 858 -0.73 -15.99 -7.89
C ARG A 858 -1.16 -14.82 -7.03
N ARG A 859 -1.55 -13.72 -7.65
CA ARG A 859 -2.14 -12.57 -6.98
C ARG A 859 -3.67 -12.73 -6.94
N VAL A 860 -4.27 -12.62 -5.76
CA VAL A 860 -5.72 -12.76 -5.53
C VAL A 860 -6.23 -11.62 -4.65
N PRO A 861 -7.54 -11.27 -4.72
CA PRO A 861 -8.14 -10.34 -3.77
C PRO A 861 -7.96 -10.82 -2.33
N THR A 862 -7.67 -9.88 -1.44
CA THR A 862 -7.45 -10.17 -0.01
C THR A 862 -8.75 -10.52 0.70
N ARG A 863 -8.71 -11.50 1.61
CA ARG A 863 -9.81 -11.81 2.54
C ARG A 863 -9.54 -11.21 3.93
N LYS A 864 -10.61 -10.82 4.65
CA LYS A 864 -10.50 -10.18 5.98
C LYS A 864 -9.73 -11.04 7.00
N ASP A 865 -9.87 -12.35 6.94
CA ASP A 865 -9.25 -13.32 7.84
C ASP A 865 -7.73 -13.47 7.64
N TRP A 866 -7.17 -12.97 6.53
CA TRP A 866 -5.74 -13.04 6.24
C TRP A 866 -4.92 -11.91 6.87
N ASN A 867 -5.59 -10.87 7.39
CA ASN A 867 -4.97 -9.70 8.01
C ASN A 867 -3.91 -9.02 7.13
N VAL A 868 -4.15 -8.98 5.81
CA VAL A 868 -3.33 -8.26 4.82
C VAL A 868 -4.00 -6.91 4.56
N LYS A 869 -3.23 -5.81 4.60
CA LYS A 869 -3.78 -4.45 4.49
C LYS A 869 -4.09 -4.06 3.04
N GLU A 870 -3.37 -4.65 2.09
CA GLU A 870 -3.49 -4.42 0.66
C GLU A 870 -4.72 -5.12 0.08
N SER A 871 -5.32 -4.54 -0.97
CA SER A 871 -6.50 -5.13 -1.65
C SER A 871 -6.20 -6.46 -2.35
N PHE A 872 -4.94 -6.78 -2.56
CA PHE A 872 -4.50 -8.03 -3.18
C PHE A 872 -3.34 -8.66 -2.42
N ALA A 873 -3.38 -9.97 -2.26
CA ALA A 873 -2.33 -10.78 -1.66
C ALA A 873 -1.72 -11.74 -2.70
N TRP A 874 -0.41 -12.02 -2.58
CA TRP A 874 0.22 -13.11 -3.32
C TRP A 874 0.09 -14.40 -2.51
N LEU A 875 -0.35 -15.46 -3.18
CA LEU A 875 -0.41 -16.80 -2.61
C LEU A 875 0.49 -17.74 -3.40
N ALA A 876 1.34 -18.46 -2.70
CA ALA A 876 2.09 -19.58 -3.24
C ALA A 876 1.43 -20.91 -2.84
N PHE A 877 1.43 -21.88 -3.75
CA PHE A 877 1.00 -23.25 -3.43
C PHE A 877 1.64 -24.26 -4.38
N PHE A 878 1.85 -25.45 -3.86
CA PHE A 878 2.33 -26.58 -4.64
C PHE A 878 1.15 -27.27 -5.32
N THR A 879 1.25 -27.53 -6.62
CA THR A 879 0.16 -28.17 -7.36
C THR A 879 0.19 -29.69 -7.15
N LYS A 880 -0.88 -30.37 -7.58
CA LYS A 880 -0.83 -31.83 -7.67
C LYS A 880 0.22 -32.23 -8.69
N SER A 881 0.74 -33.44 -8.54
CA SER A 881 1.82 -33.93 -9.39
C SER A 881 1.39 -34.26 -10.81
N ASP A 882 0.09 -34.51 -11.02
CA ASP A 882 -0.56 -34.74 -12.31
C ASP A 882 -1.12 -33.46 -12.96
N ASP A 883 -0.99 -32.29 -12.32
CA ASP A 883 -1.46 -31.03 -12.87
C ASP A 883 -0.55 -30.54 -14.02
N LEU A 884 -1.13 -30.41 -15.22
CA LEU A 884 -0.43 -29.90 -16.40
C LEU A 884 0.13 -28.48 -16.19
N PRO A 885 1.33 -28.18 -16.73
CA PRO A 885 1.87 -26.81 -16.81
C PRO A 885 0.87 -25.82 -17.39
N TYR A 886 0.89 -24.57 -16.90
CA TYR A 886 -0.11 -23.57 -17.29
C TYR A 886 -0.18 -23.39 -18.81
N ALA A 887 0.97 -23.36 -19.49
CA ALA A 887 1.08 -23.13 -20.92
C ALA A 887 0.38 -24.19 -21.80
N ILE A 888 0.10 -25.37 -21.28
CA ILE A 888 -0.64 -26.45 -21.97
C ILE A 888 -1.92 -26.84 -21.21
N SER A 889 -2.46 -25.90 -20.45
CA SER A 889 -3.72 -26.08 -19.72
C SER A 889 -4.92 -25.54 -20.50
N ARG A 890 -6.11 -26.11 -20.26
CA ARG A 890 -7.39 -25.57 -20.79
C ARG A 890 -7.58 -24.08 -20.47
N ARG A 891 -7.12 -23.65 -19.29
CA ARG A 891 -7.22 -22.27 -18.82
C ARG A 891 -6.34 -21.30 -19.62
N ALA A 892 -5.17 -21.74 -20.09
CA ALA A 892 -4.36 -20.89 -20.97
C ALA A 892 -5.07 -20.64 -22.30
N ILE A 893 -5.70 -21.67 -22.86
CA ILE A 893 -6.47 -21.56 -24.12
C ILE A 893 -7.69 -20.67 -23.93
N SER A 894 -8.50 -20.88 -22.88
CA SER A 894 -9.70 -20.07 -22.65
C SER A 894 -9.39 -18.59 -22.38
N GLN A 895 -8.24 -18.30 -21.79
CA GLN A 895 -7.76 -16.92 -21.59
C GLN A 895 -6.96 -16.37 -22.78
N GLY A 896 -6.83 -17.12 -23.87
CA GLY A 896 -6.06 -16.72 -25.05
C GLY A 896 -4.58 -16.44 -24.77
N TRP A 897 -3.99 -17.08 -23.76
CA TRP A 897 -2.63 -16.80 -23.31
C TRP A 897 -1.59 -17.68 -24.02
N THR A 898 -0.63 -17.03 -24.67
CA THR A 898 0.55 -17.64 -25.29
C THR A 898 1.84 -17.04 -24.70
N PRO A 899 2.88 -17.84 -24.41
CA PRO A 899 4.18 -17.30 -24.01
C PRO A 899 4.83 -16.47 -25.13
N PRO A 900 5.87 -15.66 -24.80
CA PRO A 900 6.62 -14.90 -25.80
C PRO A 900 7.14 -15.77 -26.94
N LYS A 901 7.33 -15.17 -28.13
CA LYS A 901 7.80 -15.88 -29.32
C LYS A 901 9.11 -16.61 -29.04
N GLY A 902 9.18 -17.90 -29.39
CA GLY A 902 10.35 -18.75 -29.16
C GLY A 902 10.40 -19.41 -27.77
N ILE A 903 9.58 -18.98 -26.81
CA ILE A 903 9.59 -19.48 -25.44
C ILE A 903 8.50 -20.53 -25.24
N SER A 904 8.88 -21.68 -24.67
CA SER A 904 7.91 -22.73 -24.33
C SER A 904 7.22 -22.50 -22.99
N ALA A 905 7.85 -21.89 -21.98
CA ALA A 905 7.30 -21.82 -20.63
C ALA A 905 6.89 -23.21 -20.07
N LEU A 906 7.68 -24.23 -20.40
CA LEU A 906 7.49 -25.64 -20.04
C LEU A 906 8.83 -26.20 -19.53
N PRO A 907 8.83 -27.09 -18.54
CA PRO A 907 10.06 -27.73 -18.08
C PRO A 907 10.59 -28.71 -19.14
N GLN A 908 11.88 -28.98 -19.13
CA GLN A 908 12.58 -29.80 -20.14
C GLN A 908 12.00 -31.21 -20.26
N SER A 909 11.59 -31.81 -19.12
CA SER A 909 10.94 -33.12 -19.07
C SER A 909 9.63 -33.17 -19.86
N VAL A 910 8.87 -32.08 -19.90
CA VAL A 910 7.62 -31.97 -20.66
C VAL A 910 7.91 -31.59 -22.11
N LYS A 911 8.85 -30.66 -22.35
CA LYS A 911 9.23 -30.25 -23.71
C LYS A 911 9.68 -31.44 -24.57
N ALA A 912 10.42 -32.37 -23.99
CA ALA A 912 10.95 -33.55 -24.68
C ALA A 912 9.84 -34.52 -25.15
N GLN A 913 8.67 -34.51 -24.51
CA GLN A 913 7.55 -35.41 -24.82
C GLN A 913 6.63 -34.85 -25.92
N ILE A 914 6.75 -33.56 -26.28
CA ILE A 914 5.86 -32.90 -27.25
C ILE A 914 6.40 -33.10 -28.68
N PRO A 915 5.63 -33.73 -29.59
CA PRO A 915 6.01 -33.95 -30.98
C PRO A 915 6.39 -32.64 -31.69
N ARG A 916 7.39 -32.68 -32.58
CA ARG A 916 7.98 -31.49 -33.22
C ARG A 916 6.95 -30.62 -33.94
N ASN A 917 5.94 -31.22 -34.58
CA ASN A 917 4.83 -30.55 -35.26
C ASN A 917 3.84 -29.87 -34.30
N SER A 918 3.80 -30.24 -33.02
CA SER A 918 2.96 -29.66 -31.98
C SER A 918 3.73 -28.72 -31.03
N GLN A 919 5.00 -28.42 -31.32
CA GLN A 919 5.82 -27.46 -30.57
C GLN A 919 5.48 -26.01 -30.97
N TYR A 920 4.48 -25.42 -30.30
CA TYR A 920 3.99 -24.08 -30.61
C TYR A 920 5.05 -22.97 -30.52
N TRP A 921 6.09 -23.14 -29.70
CA TRP A 921 7.19 -22.18 -29.58
C TRP A 921 8.11 -22.15 -30.82
N ARG A 922 8.00 -23.14 -31.71
CA ARG A 922 8.71 -23.20 -33.01
C ARG A 922 7.81 -22.88 -34.20
N ALA A 923 6.51 -22.74 -33.98
CA ALA A 923 5.54 -22.51 -35.04
C ALA A 923 5.43 -21.02 -35.40
N LYS A 924 5.12 -20.74 -36.67
CA LYS A 924 4.79 -19.37 -37.12
C LYS A 924 3.51 -18.85 -36.43
N ASN A 925 2.48 -19.70 -36.29
CA ASN A 925 1.25 -19.40 -35.56
C ASN A 925 1.20 -20.19 -34.24
N ALA A 926 1.86 -19.66 -33.22
CA ALA A 926 1.96 -20.30 -31.91
C ALA A 926 0.59 -20.58 -31.26
N LYS A 927 -0.36 -19.65 -31.36
CA LYS A 927 -1.69 -19.76 -30.73
C LYS A 927 -2.50 -20.94 -31.28
N SER A 928 -2.52 -21.10 -32.59
CA SER A 928 -3.22 -22.23 -33.24
C SER A 928 -2.60 -23.57 -32.87
N VAL A 929 -1.27 -23.68 -32.92
CA VAL A 929 -0.56 -24.93 -32.59
C VAL A 929 -0.70 -25.28 -31.10
N GLN A 930 -0.67 -24.29 -30.21
CA GLN A 930 -0.88 -24.49 -28.78
C GLN A 930 -2.30 -25.01 -28.50
N THR A 931 -3.31 -24.44 -29.16
CA THR A 931 -4.72 -24.88 -29.04
C THR A 931 -4.85 -26.33 -29.48
N ARG A 932 -4.32 -26.66 -30.66
CA ARG A 932 -4.31 -28.04 -31.18
C ARG A 932 -3.61 -29.02 -30.24
N LEU A 933 -2.45 -28.65 -29.68
CA LEU A 933 -1.74 -29.49 -28.72
C LEU A 933 -2.60 -29.79 -27.47
N VAL A 934 -3.29 -28.78 -26.92
CA VAL A 934 -4.17 -28.98 -25.77
C VAL A 934 -5.35 -29.90 -26.11
N ASP A 935 -5.90 -29.79 -27.32
CA ASP A 935 -6.94 -30.70 -27.82
C ASP A 935 -6.42 -32.13 -28.04
N GLU A 936 -5.19 -32.30 -28.55
CA GLU A 936 -4.52 -33.59 -28.72
C GLU A 936 -4.25 -34.26 -27.36
N ILE A 937 -3.84 -33.48 -26.34
CA ILE A 937 -3.68 -33.95 -24.96
C ILE A 937 -5.04 -34.39 -24.39
N LYS A 938 -6.09 -33.59 -24.58
CA LYS A 938 -7.46 -33.92 -24.13
C LYS A 938 -7.96 -35.20 -24.79
N ALA A 939 -7.69 -35.37 -26.08
CA ALA A 939 -8.05 -36.57 -26.85
C ALA A 939 -7.13 -37.78 -26.56
N LYS A 940 -6.18 -37.66 -25.63
CA LYS A 940 -5.16 -38.67 -25.30
C LYS A 940 -4.31 -39.12 -26.49
N ARG A 941 -4.23 -38.30 -27.55
CA ARG A 941 -3.36 -38.54 -28.72
C ARG A 941 -1.91 -38.15 -28.43
N VAL A 942 -1.72 -37.18 -27.52
CA VAL A 942 -0.42 -36.83 -26.94
C VAL A 942 -0.51 -37.09 -25.44
N VAL A 943 0.32 -37.99 -24.93
CA VAL A 943 0.36 -38.34 -23.50
C VAL A 943 1.57 -37.67 -22.86
N ILE A 944 1.33 -36.79 -21.90
CA ILE A 944 2.39 -36.12 -21.12
C ILE A 944 2.46 -36.78 -19.74
N LYS A 945 3.58 -37.44 -19.46
CA LYS A 945 3.88 -38.01 -18.14
C LYS A 945 4.57 -36.95 -17.28
N LEU A 946 3.93 -36.56 -16.17
CA LEU A 946 4.43 -35.54 -15.25
C LEU A 946 5.20 -36.14 -14.06
N GLU A 947 4.89 -37.39 -13.69
CA GLU A 947 5.66 -38.23 -12.77
C GLU A 947 6.03 -39.56 -13.42
N ALA A 948 7.02 -40.25 -12.85
CA ALA A 948 7.10 -41.70 -13.02
C ALA A 948 5.88 -42.28 -12.31
N GLY A 949 4.80 -42.51 -13.05
CA GLY A 949 3.58 -43.09 -12.47
C GLY A 949 3.90 -44.43 -11.78
N LEU A 950 3.05 -44.81 -10.82
CA LEU A 950 3.10 -46.16 -10.25
C LEU A 950 3.04 -47.17 -11.39
N GLN A 951 4.12 -47.93 -11.52
CA GLN A 951 4.21 -49.04 -12.43
C GLN A 951 3.64 -50.26 -11.72
N PHE A 952 3.15 -51.20 -12.52
CA PHE A 952 2.89 -52.54 -12.02
C PHE A 952 3.73 -53.54 -12.80
N SER A 953 4.27 -54.50 -12.07
CA SER A 953 4.95 -55.66 -12.65
C SER A 953 4.13 -56.89 -12.30
N VAL A 954 3.88 -57.76 -13.27
CA VAL A 954 3.28 -59.07 -13.04
C VAL A 954 4.37 -60.13 -13.09
N LYS A 955 4.57 -60.85 -11.99
CA LYS A 955 5.52 -61.98 -11.92
C LYS A 955 4.77 -63.28 -11.76
N ARG A 956 5.11 -64.27 -12.59
CA ARG A 956 4.66 -65.64 -12.40
C ARG A 956 5.71 -66.38 -11.56
N VAL A 957 5.29 -66.90 -10.42
CA VAL A 957 6.12 -67.70 -9.52
C VAL A 957 5.55 -69.11 -9.46
N SER A 958 6.36 -70.10 -9.81
CA SER A 958 6.01 -71.52 -9.69
C SER A 958 6.95 -72.14 -8.65
N HIS A 959 6.40 -72.59 -7.52
CA HIS A 959 7.20 -73.17 -6.45
C HIS A 959 7.24 -74.70 -6.60
N ARG A 960 8.45 -75.27 -6.59
CA ARG A 960 8.70 -76.71 -6.39
C ARG A 960 9.48 -76.80 -5.07
N GLY A 961 8.80 -77.10 -3.98
CA GLY A 961 9.44 -77.18 -2.66
C GLY A 961 10.48 -78.31 -2.58
N PRO A 962 11.39 -78.26 -1.58
CA PRO A 962 12.47 -79.24 -1.43
C PRO A 962 12.02 -80.63 -0.94
N GLU A 963 10.78 -80.80 -0.46
CA GLU A 963 10.25 -82.11 -0.08
C GLU A 963 9.20 -82.63 -1.08
N VAL A 964 9.41 -83.86 -1.55
CA VAL A 964 8.46 -84.61 -2.37
C VAL A 964 7.24 -84.96 -1.52
N ARG A 965 6.26 -84.06 -1.48
CA ARG A 965 4.85 -84.43 -1.22
C ARG A 965 4.11 -84.28 -2.55
N ARG A 966 3.49 -85.38 -3.00
CA ARG A 966 2.72 -85.46 -4.26
C ARG A 966 1.64 -84.38 -4.27
N GLY A 967 1.93 -83.25 -4.91
CA GLY A 967 1.03 -82.12 -5.07
C GLY A 967 1.25 -81.48 -6.44
N VAL A 968 0.17 -80.97 -7.03
CA VAL A 968 0.16 -80.28 -8.33
C VAL A 968 0.99 -78.99 -8.21
N PRO A 969 1.78 -78.59 -9.23
CA PRO A 969 2.56 -77.36 -9.18
C PRO A 969 1.66 -76.15 -8.89
N VAL A 970 1.91 -75.47 -7.77
CA VAL A 970 1.18 -74.24 -7.45
C VAL A 970 1.82 -73.10 -8.21
N THR A 971 1.07 -72.53 -9.15
CA THR A 971 1.47 -71.32 -9.89
C THR A 971 0.75 -70.13 -9.31
N ARG A 972 1.52 -69.12 -8.91
CA ARG A 972 1.01 -67.84 -8.41
C ARG A 972 1.44 -66.69 -9.32
N TYR A 973 0.58 -65.71 -9.47
CA TYR A 973 0.84 -64.45 -10.14
C TYR A 973 0.92 -63.35 -9.10
N TRP A 974 1.98 -62.57 -9.14
CA TRP A 974 2.21 -61.46 -8.23
C TRP A 974 2.04 -60.17 -9.01
N LEU A 975 1.12 -59.32 -8.57
CA LEU A 975 1.00 -57.94 -9.03
C LEU A 975 1.73 -57.05 -8.05
N ILE A 976 2.85 -56.48 -8.49
CA ILE A 976 3.73 -55.63 -7.68
C ILE A 976 3.52 -54.19 -8.12
N ILE A 977 3.15 -53.30 -7.20
CA ILE A 977 3.00 -51.87 -7.45
C ILE A 977 4.27 -51.16 -6.97
N HIS A 978 4.97 -50.47 -7.87
CA HIS A 978 6.25 -49.83 -7.57
C HIS A 978 6.45 -48.52 -8.36
N ASP A 979 7.31 -47.63 -7.88
CA ASP A 979 7.68 -46.39 -8.59
C ASP A 979 9.02 -46.49 -9.34
N GLY A 980 9.62 -47.68 -9.34
CA GLY A 980 10.94 -47.96 -9.93
C GLY A 980 12.11 -47.82 -8.94
N SER A 981 11.87 -47.30 -7.73
CA SER A 981 12.85 -47.23 -6.64
C SER A 981 12.39 -47.94 -5.36
N LYS A 982 11.07 -48.07 -5.18
CA LYS A 982 10.45 -48.70 -4.02
C LYS A 982 9.20 -49.49 -4.43
N ILE A 983 8.99 -50.65 -3.82
CA ILE A 983 7.73 -51.40 -3.87
C ILE A 983 6.77 -50.79 -2.84
N HIS A 984 5.59 -50.36 -3.29
CA HIS A 984 4.55 -49.76 -2.45
C HIS A 984 3.48 -50.77 -2.04
N ASP A 985 3.23 -51.78 -2.87
CA ASP A 985 2.24 -52.82 -2.57
C ASP A 985 2.50 -54.09 -3.39
N ALA A 986 2.00 -55.24 -2.91
CA ALA A 986 2.02 -56.48 -3.67
C ALA A 986 0.80 -57.36 -3.37
N PHE A 987 0.24 -57.93 -4.43
CA PHE A 987 -0.88 -58.87 -4.36
C PHE A 987 -0.48 -60.17 -5.02
N ASP A 988 -0.75 -61.31 -4.38
CA ASP A 988 -0.59 -62.62 -5.00
C ASP A 988 -1.94 -63.26 -5.32
N PHE A 989 -2.00 -63.86 -6.52
CA PHE A 989 -3.17 -64.51 -7.10
C PHE A 989 -2.80 -65.94 -7.44
N GLY A 990 -3.61 -66.91 -7.00
CA GLY A 990 -3.39 -68.31 -7.29
C GLY A 990 -4.65 -69.14 -7.20
N ARG A 991 -4.62 -70.32 -7.83
CA ARG A 991 -5.56 -71.39 -7.55
C ARG A 991 -4.92 -72.34 -6.54
N ASP A 992 -5.71 -72.79 -5.58
CA ASP A 992 -5.29 -73.86 -4.68
C ASP A 992 -5.02 -75.15 -5.48
N ALA A 993 -4.28 -76.09 -4.87
CA ALA A 993 -3.70 -77.25 -5.55
C ALA A 993 -4.71 -78.17 -6.27
N ASN A 994 -6.02 -77.99 -6.05
CA ASN A 994 -7.09 -78.68 -6.77
C ASN A 994 -7.72 -77.77 -7.85
N PRO A 995 -7.37 -77.94 -9.14
CA PRO A 995 -7.84 -77.09 -10.23
C PRO A 995 -9.33 -77.25 -10.59
N LEU A 996 -10.02 -78.25 -10.01
CA LEU A 996 -11.44 -78.54 -10.26
C LEU A 996 -12.39 -77.97 -9.19
N GLU A 997 -11.89 -77.66 -7.99
CA GLU A 997 -12.72 -77.21 -6.84
C GLU A 997 -12.22 -75.91 -6.17
N GLY A 998 -11.04 -75.42 -6.52
CA GLY A 998 -10.45 -74.25 -5.87
C GLY A 998 -11.06 -72.91 -6.31
N THR A 999 -11.42 -72.06 -5.34
CA THR A 999 -11.69 -70.64 -5.58
C THR A 999 -10.40 -69.89 -5.86
N ALA A 1000 -10.44 -68.91 -6.77
CA ALA A 1000 -9.29 -68.02 -6.99
C ALA A 1000 -9.08 -67.18 -5.73
N THR A 1001 -7.90 -67.27 -5.13
CA THR A 1001 -7.57 -66.46 -3.96
C THR A 1001 -6.72 -65.27 -4.37
N ALA A 1002 -7.06 -64.10 -3.82
CA ALA A 1002 -6.28 -62.88 -3.93
C ALA A 1002 -5.91 -62.43 -2.53
N ARG A 1003 -4.61 -62.30 -2.24
CA ARG A 1003 -4.12 -61.82 -0.94
C ARG A 1003 -3.18 -60.64 -1.12
N ARG A 1004 -3.37 -59.61 -0.32
CA ARG A 1004 -2.42 -58.51 -0.16
C ARG A 1004 -1.31 -58.99 0.80
N ARG A 1005 -0.05 -58.79 0.44
CA ARG A 1005 1.09 -59.22 1.26
C ARG A 1005 1.48 -58.16 2.30
N GLY A 1006 1.98 -58.60 3.45
CA GLY A 1006 2.38 -57.71 4.54
C GLY A 1006 3.80 -57.15 4.37
N ASP A 1007 4.18 -56.18 5.20
CA ASP A 1007 5.47 -55.47 5.10
C ASP A 1007 6.71 -56.38 5.14
N ASP A 1008 6.65 -57.50 5.86
CA ASP A 1008 7.78 -58.44 5.94
C ASP A 1008 7.91 -59.31 4.68
N ASP A 1009 6.79 -59.69 4.06
CA ASP A 1009 6.79 -60.40 2.77
C ASP A 1009 7.34 -59.51 1.63
N LEU A 1010 7.08 -58.20 1.72
CA LEU A 1010 7.58 -57.22 0.76
C LEU A 1010 9.10 -57.10 0.79
N LYS A 1011 9.75 -57.34 1.94
CA LYS A 1011 11.22 -57.30 2.07
C LYS A 1011 11.89 -58.48 1.37
N GLU A 1012 11.26 -59.66 1.39
CA GLU A 1012 11.78 -60.87 0.71
C GLU A 1012 11.70 -60.78 -0.82
N LEU A 1013 10.82 -59.93 -1.35
CA LEU A 1013 10.68 -59.70 -2.79
C LEU A 1013 11.77 -58.81 -3.37
N ILE A 1014 12.32 -57.88 -2.59
CA ILE A 1014 13.29 -56.86 -3.03
C ILE A 1014 14.50 -57.46 -3.76
N PRO A 1015 15.14 -58.55 -3.28
CA PRO A 1015 16.31 -59.14 -3.94
C PRO A 1015 15.98 -59.88 -5.25
N THR A 1016 14.71 -60.25 -5.48
CA THR A 1016 14.30 -61.07 -6.63
C THR A 1016 13.77 -60.22 -7.79
N THR A 1017 13.37 -58.97 -7.53
CA THR A 1017 13.06 -57.94 -8.52
C THR A 1017 14.34 -57.16 -8.80
N GLY A 1018 15.11 -57.60 -9.80
CA GLY A 1018 16.35 -56.94 -10.23
C GLY A 1018 16.19 -55.45 -10.49
#